data_AF-A0A1G6E9N9-F1
#
_entry.id   AF-A0A1G6E9N9-F1
#
_cell.length_a   1.000
_cell.length_b   1.000
_cell.length_c   1.000
_cell.angle_alpha   90.00
_cell.angle_beta   90.00
_cell.angle_gamma   90.00
#
_symmetry.space_group_name_H-M   'P 1'
#
loop_
_entity.id
_entity.type
_entity.pdbx_description
1 polymer ?
#
loop_
_entity_poly.entity_id
_entity_poly.type
_entity_poly.pdbx_seq_one_letter_code
_entity_poly.pdbx_strand_id
1 'polypeptide(L)'
;MAEAGSPQARLDGGQGDSLRANLGRARAAFQDERWAETVGLCDACLAAPSGGDNARWLINIRGRSLMELGEISRAADDFTRLRDLHHDAVGGNAGLAAVAARQWKWRDAIAYWNQCLRDETDQASFHWLAQKAHALTEIGEVIQARATFTELAWRFPQDSAGPRGLAEIATRQNTAAVAFGEWEKCIERFPDHPAGTVGKAYLLLDRGRHDEAEVILAPALAQWLTSPDVTIVVGRAIQASKGLDEAGRYWQRAVDRIGHSQQLRRAYCNYLGRANRRDLAQAFLSRDPDGRSAQECWFEFELGQENYAAAIVAAERALAAGPPDPATRSHLARIRLREGTRTNLDVALRELTDLHATTPEAVTVRVSLAEALIRAGRAEEARHVVETIPMQERRAEVLMLRAWSQHYLGHEARTQSLWQEITRRRYFASLHAPLGTLRRTHGRCPGRATGDIVLFANVRNEAPRLRWFLDYYRRLGVDRFVFVDNDSSDDTVAALRSCSDVIVYETRERYDLSGAGMRWMNELIKRHGRGCWCLQIDADEALVFPRSEEIGLRGLTRYLSGRRDEAVAAIVLDMYPAVTSSSDDVASFSCFDDDLDVYATSVCPYREAFGGVRRRLFGTYPLLINVPLILGGSQVKYLMGRHRISPARVSDVTVAILHYHLLYLLSDAYRSRLQDAIDRGQHSGASVERRRSVDALATMEKQQSLVHAKSVSYVSSSQLVERGLLRTSPEYDAM
;
A
#
# COMPACT_ATOMS: atom_id res chain seq x y z
N MET A 1 -59.37 67.94 -2.23
CA MET A 1 -57.92 68.07 -2.53
C MET A 1 -57.21 66.97 -1.78
N ALA A 2 -56.88 65.88 -2.49
CA ALA A 2 -56.13 64.76 -1.94
C ALA A 2 -54.77 64.73 -2.67
N GLU A 3 -53.69 64.98 -1.92
CA GLU A 3 -52.32 64.91 -2.44
C GLU A 3 -51.92 63.44 -2.62
N ALA A 4 -51.63 63.08 -3.87
CA ALA A 4 -51.08 61.79 -4.26
C ALA A 4 -49.57 61.78 -3.99
N GLY A 5 -49.14 60.92 -3.06
CA GLY A 5 -47.72 60.61 -2.84
C GLY A 5 -47.08 60.02 -4.10
N SER A 6 -45.83 60.45 -4.37
CA SER A 6 -45.08 60.11 -5.58
C SER A 6 -44.77 58.60 -5.71
N PRO A 7 -44.71 58.05 -6.94
CA PRO A 7 -44.45 56.61 -7.18
C PRO A 7 -43.02 56.15 -6.82
N GLN A 8 -42.10 57.08 -6.54
CA GLN A 8 -40.67 56.79 -6.39
C GLN A 8 -40.31 56.24 -5.00
N ALA A 9 -41.11 56.52 -3.96
CA ALA A 9 -40.88 56.02 -2.60
C ALA A 9 -41.32 54.55 -2.40
N ARG A 10 -42.05 53.94 -3.36
CA ARG A 10 -42.50 52.54 -3.28
C ARG A 10 -41.55 51.52 -3.95
N LEU A 11 -40.62 51.98 -4.78
CA LEU A 11 -39.64 51.10 -5.45
C LEU A 11 -38.37 50.88 -4.62
N ASP A 12 -37.92 51.88 -3.87
CA ASP A 12 -36.76 51.76 -2.97
C ASP A 12 -37.05 50.90 -1.71
N GLY A 13 -38.30 50.90 -1.22
CA GLY A 13 -38.70 50.08 -0.07
C GLY A 13 -38.76 48.57 -0.38
N GLY A 14 -39.17 48.19 -1.59
CA GLY A 14 -39.32 46.78 -1.99
C GLY A 14 -37.99 46.08 -2.35
N GLN A 15 -37.01 46.82 -2.88
CA GLN A 15 -35.68 46.27 -3.17
C GLN A 15 -34.85 46.04 -1.90
N GLY A 16 -34.95 46.94 -0.91
CA GLY A 16 -34.26 46.81 0.39
C GLY A 16 -34.72 45.61 1.22
N ASP A 17 -36.02 45.30 1.22
CA ASP A 17 -36.58 44.16 1.94
C ASP A 17 -36.24 42.82 1.27
N SER A 18 -36.23 42.78 -0.07
CA SER A 18 -35.78 41.61 -0.85
C SER A 18 -34.30 41.30 -0.65
N LEU A 19 -33.45 42.33 -0.58
CA LEU A 19 -32.01 42.17 -0.31
C LEU A 19 -31.74 41.63 1.10
N ARG A 20 -32.43 42.13 2.12
CA ARG A 20 -32.33 41.61 3.50
C ARG A 20 -32.80 40.16 3.61
N ALA A 21 -33.90 39.82 2.94
CA ALA A 21 -34.40 38.45 2.90
C ALA A 21 -33.39 37.49 2.25
N ASN A 22 -32.77 37.88 1.13
CA ASN A 22 -31.76 37.06 0.46
C ASN A 22 -30.46 36.93 1.27
N LEU A 23 -30.04 37.97 2.00
CA LEU A 23 -28.88 37.90 2.90
C LEU A 23 -29.11 36.88 4.04
N GLY A 24 -30.31 36.87 4.64
CA GLY A 24 -30.69 35.90 5.67
C GLY A 24 -30.73 34.47 5.12
N ARG A 25 -31.28 34.29 3.91
CA ARG A 25 -31.30 32.99 3.22
C ARG A 25 -29.90 32.50 2.86
N ALA A 26 -29.01 33.39 2.40
CA ALA A 26 -27.62 33.02 2.09
C ALA A 26 -26.89 32.52 3.34
N ARG A 27 -27.15 33.14 4.50
CA ARG A 27 -26.58 32.71 5.78
C ARG A 27 -27.07 31.33 6.19
N ALA A 28 -28.39 31.10 6.10
CA ALA A 28 -28.97 29.79 6.41
C ALA A 28 -28.47 28.71 5.44
N ALA A 29 -28.46 29.00 4.14
CA ALA A 29 -27.96 28.07 3.13
C ALA A 29 -26.48 27.70 3.36
N PHE A 30 -25.64 28.68 3.72
CA PHE A 30 -24.23 28.43 4.03
C PHE A 30 -24.07 27.60 5.31
N GLN A 31 -24.85 27.88 6.35
CA GLN A 31 -24.84 27.11 7.60
C GLN A 31 -25.34 25.68 7.42
N ASP A 32 -26.30 25.48 6.52
CA ASP A 32 -26.85 24.18 6.16
C ASP A 32 -26.04 23.45 5.07
N GLU A 33 -24.86 23.96 4.71
CA GLU A 33 -23.97 23.40 3.68
C GLU A 33 -24.62 23.24 2.29
N ARG A 34 -25.66 24.04 2.02
CA ARG A 34 -26.33 24.11 0.70
C ARG A 34 -25.53 25.01 -0.23
N TRP A 35 -24.37 24.54 -0.66
CA TRP A 35 -23.35 25.33 -1.37
C TRP A 35 -23.86 25.97 -2.66
N ALA A 36 -24.52 25.20 -3.54
CA ALA A 36 -25.04 25.73 -4.81
C ALA A 36 -26.10 26.82 -4.61
N GLU A 37 -27.00 26.63 -3.63
CA GLU A 37 -27.98 27.65 -3.25
C GLU A 37 -27.31 28.88 -2.65
N THR A 38 -26.29 28.69 -1.82
CA THR A 38 -25.50 29.78 -1.24
C THR A 38 -24.88 30.64 -2.33
N VAL A 39 -24.25 30.02 -3.34
CA VAL A 39 -23.64 30.73 -4.48
C VAL A 39 -24.70 31.55 -5.23
N GLY A 40 -25.85 30.95 -5.57
CA GLY A 40 -26.93 31.64 -6.27
C GLY A 40 -27.51 32.82 -5.49
N LEU A 41 -27.67 32.67 -4.17
CA LEU A 41 -28.12 33.76 -3.30
C LEU A 41 -27.08 34.87 -3.16
N CYS A 42 -25.79 34.52 -3.12
CA CYS A 42 -24.70 35.50 -3.11
C CYS A 42 -24.62 36.28 -4.42
N ASP A 43 -24.74 35.61 -5.57
CA ASP A 43 -24.78 36.25 -6.89
C ASP A 43 -25.92 37.28 -6.97
N ALA A 44 -27.12 36.90 -6.50
CA ALA A 44 -28.27 37.80 -6.45
C ALA A 44 -28.05 39.01 -5.53
N CYS A 45 -27.40 38.83 -4.38
CA CYS A 45 -27.13 39.93 -3.44
C CYS A 45 -26.01 40.87 -3.93
N LEU A 46 -24.97 40.33 -4.58
CA LEU A 46 -23.82 41.09 -5.08
C LEU A 46 -24.13 41.89 -6.35
N ALA A 47 -25.20 41.54 -7.06
CA ALA A 47 -25.70 42.30 -8.21
C ALA A 47 -26.39 43.63 -7.81
N ALA A 48 -26.83 43.76 -6.56
CA ALA A 48 -27.41 44.99 -6.02
C ALA A 48 -26.35 45.82 -5.26
N PRO A 49 -26.44 47.17 -5.25
CA PRO A 49 -25.55 48.01 -4.46
C PRO A 49 -25.75 47.73 -2.95
N SER A 50 -24.92 46.85 -2.41
CA SER A 50 -24.88 46.49 -0.99
C SER A 50 -23.69 47.19 -0.33
N GLY A 51 -23.89 47.69 0.90
CA GLY A 51 -22.85 48.37 1.67
C GLY A 51 -21.62 47.48 1.93
N GLY A 52 -20.48 48.10 2.23
CA GLY A 52 -19.16 47.46 2.26
C GLY A 52 -19.07 46.15 3.05
N ASP A 53 -19.62 46.09 4.27
CA ASP A 53 -19.49 44.91 5.14
C ASP A 53 -20.29 43.69 4.69
N ASN A 54 -21.48 43.91 4.11
CA ASN A 54 -22.28 42.81 3.57
C ASN A 54 -21.66 42.25 2.29
N ALA A 55 -21.11 43.11 1.42
CA ALA A 55 -20.44 42.69 0.21
C ALA A 55 -19.21 41.82 0.51
N ARG A 56 -18.38 42.20 1.49
CA ARG A 56 -17.24 41.39 1.97
C ARG A 56 -17.64 40.00 2.41
N TRP A 57 -18.63 39.92 3.30
CA TRP A 57 -19.11 38.64 3.85
C TRP A 57 -19.67 37.75 2.75
N LEU A 58 -20.46 38.31 1.83
CA LEU A 58 -21.01 37.59 0.67
C LEU A 58 -19.92 37.05 -0.25
N ILE A 59 -18.89 37.85 -0.57
CA ILE A 59 -17.75 37.41 -1.39
C ILE A 59 -17.01 36.25 -0.70
N ASN A 60 -16.77 36.35 0.61
CA ASN A 60 -16.08 35.29 1.35
C ASN A 60 -16.87 33.97 1.39
N ILE A 61 -18.16 33.99 1.74
CA ILE A 61 -18.95 32.75 1.80
C ILE A 61 -19.22 32.18 0.41
N ARG A 62 -19.30 33.02 -0.63
CA ARG A 62 -19.39 32.57 -2.02
C ARG A 62 -18.11 31.88 -2.44
N GLY A 63 -16.94 32.49 -2.20
CA GLY A 63 -15.64 31.87 -2.45
C GLY A 63 -15.48 30.53 -1.75
N ARG A 64 -15.87 30.44 -0.46
CA ARG A 64 -15.87 29.17 0.30
C ARG A 64 -16.84 28.14 -0.28
N SER A 65 -18.05 28.53 -0.65
CA SER A 65 -19.03 27.63 -1.26
C SER A 65 -18.57 27.13 -2.64
N LEU A 66 -17.92 27.99 -3.43
CA LEU A 66 -17.32 27.63 -4.71
C LEU A 66 -16.15 26.64 -4.53
N MET A 67 -15.37 26.76 -3.45
CA MET A 67 -14.34 25.76 -3.11
C MET A 67 -14.95 24.37 -2.87
N GLU A 68 -16.06 24.28 -2.14
CA GLU A 68 -16.76 23.02 -1.87
C GLU A 68 -17.42 22.43 -3.13
N LEU A 69 -17.91 23.29 -4.04
CA LEU A 69 -18.41 22.88 -5.36
C LEU A 69 -17.28 22.51 -6.35
N GLY A 70 -16.02 22.77 -5.99
CA GLY A 70 -14.85 22.51 -6.85
C GLY A 70 -14.65 23.54 -7.97
N GLU A 71 -15.34 24.67 -7.91
CA GLU A 71 -15.19 25.81 -8.84
C GLU A 71 -13.99 26.69 -8.44
N ILE A 72 -12.82 26.08 -8.36
CA ILE A 72 -11.61 26.66 -7.74
C ILE A 72 -11.18 27.99 -8.37
N SER A 73 -11.29 28.15 -9.68
CA SER A 73 -10.92 29.40 -10.37
C SER A 73 -11.83 30.57 -9.96
N ARG A 74 -13.15 30.35 -9.92
CA ARG A 74 -14.10 31.41 -9.48
C ARG A 74 -13.91 31.74 -8.01
N ALA A 75 -13.59 30.75 -7.18
CA ALA A 75 -13.25 31.00 -5.78
C ALA A 75 -11.98 31.86 -5.65
N ALA A 76 -10.96 31.60 -6.47
CA ALA A 76 -9.73 32.39 -6.50
C ALA A 76 -10.00 33.85 -6.90
N ASP A 77 -10.90 34.09 -7.85
CA ASP A 77 -11.31 35.44 -8.25
C ASP A 77 -11.99 36.19 -7.09
N ASP A 78 -12.88 35.51 -6.35
CA ASP A 78 -13.56 36.08 -5.18
C ASP A 78 -12.56 36.43 -4.07
N PHE A 79 -11.61 35.54 -3.76
CA PHE A 79 -10.61 35.81 -2.73
C PHE A 79 -9.57 36.86 -3.17
N THR A 80 -9.27 36.97 -4.46
CA THR A 80 -8.47 38.06 -5.03
C THR A 80 -9.19 39.39 -4.85
N ARG A 81 -10.48 39.44 -5.23
CA ARG A 81 -11.32 40.62 -5.02
C ARG A 81 -11.39 41.00 -3.55
N LEU A 82 -11.53 40.03 -2.65
CA LEU A 82 -11.57 40.26 -1.20
C LEU A 82 -10.24 40.81 -0.68
N ARG A 83 -9.11 40.30 -1.17
CA ARG A 83 -7.78 40.78 -0.77
C ARG A 83 -7.55 42.24 -1.18
N ASP A 84 -8.01 42.60 -2.39
CA ASP A 84 -7.78 43.93 -2.96
C ASP A 84 -8.70 45.00 -2.29
N LEU A 85 -9.71 44.57 -1.52
CA LEU A 85 -10.43 45.44 -0.58
C LEU A 85 -9.56 45.65 0.67
N HIS A 86 -8.87 46.80 0.76
CA HIS A 86 -7.81 47.11 1.74
C HIS A 86 -8.04 46.75 3.23
N HIS A 87 -9.29 46.62 3.69
CA HIS A 87 -9.64 46.27 5.08
C HIS A 87 -9.79 44.74 5.32
N ASP A 88 -9.69 43.91 4.28
CA ASP A 88 -9.95 42.47 4.31
C ASP A 88 -8.84 41.62 3.65
N ALA A 89 -7.66 42.23 3.48
CA ALA A 89 -6.49 41.60 2.89
C ALA A 89 -6.18 40.22 3.52
N VAL A 90 -6.38 40.07 4.83
CA VAL A 90 -6.14 38.81 5.55
C VAL A 90 -7.14 37.72 5.20
N GLY A 91 -8.43 38.05 5.12
CA GLY A 91 -9.48 37.11 4.70
C GLY A 91 -9.30 36.65 3.25
N GLY A 92 -8.94 37.56 2.36
CA GLY A 92 -8.59 37.26 0.97
C GLY A 92 -7.34 36.37 0.86
N ASN A 93 -6.26 36.71 1.59
CA ASN A 93 -5.04 35.89 1.63
C ASN A 93 -5.31 34.49 2.20
N ALA A 94 -6.13 34.36 3.25
CA ALA A 94 -6.48 33.07 3.83
C ALA A 94 -7.26 32.19 2.82
N GLY A 95 -8.18 32.79 2.07
CA GLY A 95 -8.90 32.12 0.98
C GLY A 95 -7.98 31.71 -0.17
N LEU A 96 -7.09 32.59 -0.62
CA LEU A 96 -6.08 32.28 -1.64
C LEU A 96 -5.10 31.18 -1.19
N ALA A 97 -4.74 31.15 0.10
CA ALA A 97 -3.94 30.08 0.67
C ALA A 97 -4.66 28.73 0.60
N ALA A 98 -5.96 28.70 0.92
CA ALA A 98 -6.79 27.50 0.81
C ALA A 98 -6.95 27.04 -0.65
N VAL A 99 -7.12 27.97 -1.59
CA VAL A 99 -7.12 27.70 -3.05
C VAL A 99 -5.81 27.05 -3.47
N ALA A 100 -4.67 27.66 -3.13
CA ALA A 100 -3.35 27.16 -3.48
C ALA A 100 -3.09 25.76 -2.87
N ALA A 101 -3.47 25.55 -1.60
CA ALA A 101 -3.35 24.27 -0.93
C ALA A 101 -4.22 23.18 -1.60
N ARG A 102 -5.45 23.51 -2.02
CA ARG A 102 -6.33 22.58 -2.75
C ARG A 102 -5.74 22.18 -4.12
N GLN A 103 -4.98 23.09 -4.74
CA GLN A 103 -4.25 22.85 -5.98
C GLN A 103 -2.85 22.24 -5.78
N TRP A 104 -2.44 21.94 -4.54
CA TRP A 104 -1.10 21.46 -4.18
C TRP A 104 0.05 22.41 -4.58
N LYS A 105 -0.25 23.70 -4.73
CA LYS A 105 0.74 24.79 -4.86
C LYS A 105 1.20 25.22 -3.47
N TRP A 106 1.91 24.32 -2.82
CA TRP A 106 2.22 24.42 -1.39
C TRP A 106 3.05 25.66 -1.05
N ARG A 107 3.97 26.08 -1.92
CA ARG A 107 4.79 27.27 -1.67
C ARG A 107 3.97 28.55 -1.71
N ASP A 108 3.02 28.66 -2.64
CA ASP A 108 2.10 29.79 -2.72
C ASP A 108 1.20 29.82 -1.48
N ALA A 109 0.65 28.67 -1.07
CA ALA A 109 -0.15 28.55 0.13
C ALA A 109 0.61 29.02 1.39
N ILE A 110 1.86 28.56 1.55
CA ILE A 110 2.75 29.00 2.63
C ILE A 110 3.01 30.50 2.58
N ALA A 111 3.22 31.08 1.39
CA ALA A 111 3.44 32.51 1.23
C ALA A 111 2.22 33.33 1.67
N TYR A 112 1.01 32.92 1.29
CA TYR A 112 -0.23 33.56 1.72
C TYR A 112 -0.47 33.41 3.24
N TRP A 113 -0.29 32.23 3.82
CA TRP A 113 -0.40 32.09 5.29
C TRP A 113 0.66 32.91 6.03
N ASN A 114 1.87 33.03 5.50
CA ASN A 114 2.89 33.91 6.07
C ASN A 114 2.48 35.39 6.01
N GLN A 115 1.69 35.82 5.02
CA GLN A 115 1.10 37.16 5.00
C GLN A 115 0.04 37.28 6.10
N CYS A 116 -0.92 36.36 6.16
CA CYS A 116 -1.94 36.36 7.22
C CYS A 116 -1.33 36.42 8.64
N LEU A 117 -0.28 35.63 8.90
CA LEU A 117 0.39 35.57 10.20
C LEU A 117 1.22 36.82 10.56
N ARG A 118 1.57 37.66 9.57
CA ARG A 118 2.20 38.96 9.83
C ARG A 118 1.16 40.02 10.19
N ASP A 119 0.02 39.96 9.54
CA ASP A 119 -1.01 41.00 9.62
C ASP A 119 -1.99 40.76 10.80
N GLU A 120 -2.20 39.51 11.21
CA GLU A 120 -3.04 39.12 12.35
C GLU A 120 -2.32 38.10 13.27
N THR A 121 -2.38 38.34 14.58
CA THR A 121 -1.63 37.55 15.60
C THR A 121 -2.53 36.85 16.63
N ASP A 122 -3.85 36.83 16.42
CA ASP A 122 -4.85 36.31 17.35
C ASP A 122 -5.23 34.83 17.10
N GLN A 123 -6.37 34.37 17.62
CA GLN A 123 -6.85 32.98 17.49
C GLN A 123 -6.99 32.50 16.03
N ALA A 124 -7.16 33.39 15.05
CA ALA A 124 -7.22 33.01 13.64
C ALA A 124 -5.90 32.35 13.15
N SER A 125 -4.77 32.65 13.82
CA SER A 125 -3.46 32.10 13.50
C SER A 125 -3.33 30.59 13.72
N PHE A 126 -4.19 29.95 14.54
CA PHE A 126 -4.14 28.50 14.78
C PHE A 126 -4.27 27.71 13.48
N HIS A 127 -5.34 27.97 12.72
CA HIS A 127 -5.63 27.23 11.50
C HIS A 127 -4.53 27.44 10.46
N TRP A 128 -4.04 28.67 10.29
CA TRP A 128 -2.98 28.98 9.33
C TRP A 128 -1.64 28.35 9.70
N LEU A 129 -1.27 28.35 10.98
CA LEU A 129 -0.06 27.67 11.45
C LEU A 129 -0.14 26.16 11.22
N ALA A 130 -1.28 25.54 11.54
CA ALA A 130 -1.50 24.12 11.30
C ALA A 130 -1.41 23.77 9.80
N GLN A 131 -2.09 24.52 8.94
CA GLN A 131 -2.08 24.28 7.49
C GLN A 131 -0.71 24.55 6.86
N LYS A 132 -0.01 25.61 7.30
CA LYS A 132 1.37 25.89 6.91
C LYS A 132 2.30 24.74 7.29
N ALA A 133 2.19 24.22 8.50
CA ALA A 133 3.02 23.09 8.96
C ALA A 133 2.75 21.81 8.13
N HIS A 134 1.50 21.55 7.76
CA HIS A 134 1.14 20.46 6.85
C HIS A 134 1.74 20.67 5.45
N ALA A 135 1.59 21.85 4.85
CA ALA A 135 2.17 22.15 3.54
C ALA A 135 3.70 22.03 3.53
N LEU A 136 4.39 22.47 4.59
CA LEU A 136 5.84 22.27 4.76
C LEU A 136 6.22 20.78 4.79
N THR A 137 5.34 19.93 5.35
CA THR A 137 5.53 18.47 5.37
C THR A 137 5.35 17.86 3.97
N GLU A 138 4.40 18.35 3.17
CA GLU A 138 4.16 17.86 1.80
C GLU A 138 5.30 18.21 0.81
N ILE A 139 6.00 19.32 1.05
CA ILE A 139 7.18 19.70 0.25
C ILE A 139 8.50 19.16 0.80
N GLY A 140 8.48 18.47 1.94
CA GLY A 140 9.67 17.86 2.55
C GLY A 140 10.58 18.84 3.32
N GLU A 141 10.09 20.04 3.66
CA GLU A 141 10.79 21.02 4.49
C GLU A 141 10.66 20.66 5.99
N VAL A 142 11.14 19.47 6.34
CA VAL A 142 10.92 18.82 7.65
C VAL A 142 11.35 19.69 8.83
N ILE A 143 12.45 20.43 8.70
CA ILE A 143 12.97 21.28 9.78
C ILE A 143 11.99 22.42 10.08
N GLN A 144 11.52 23.10 9.03
CA GLN A 144 10.55 24.20 9.17
C GLN A 144 9.19 23.69 9.62
N ALA A 145 8.75 22.53 9.14
CA ALA A 145 7.50 21.90 9.58
C ALA A 145 7.54 21.63 11.09
N ARG A 146 8.64 21.04 11.60
CA ARG A 146 8.82 20.81 13.06
C ARG A 146 8.83 22.11 13.86
N ALA A 147 9.54 23.13 13.38
CA ALA A 147 9.56 24.43 14.03
C ALA A 147 8.15 25.04 14.11
N THR A 148 7.38 24.96 13.01
CA THR A 148 6.01 25.49 12.94
C THR A 148 5.05 24.71 13.86
N PHE A 149 5.14 23.37 13.93
CA PHE A 149 4.34 22.59 14.90
C PHE A 149 4.76 22.84 16.36
N THR A 150 6.04 23.11 16.61
CA THR A 150 6.51 23.49 17.95
C THR A 150 5.95 24.85 18.35
N GLU A 151 5.95 25.82 17.44
CA GLU A 151 5.30 27.11 17.63
C GLU A 151 3.80 26.96 17.87
N LEU A 152 3.11 26.12 17.09
CA LEU A 152 1.69 25.81 17.27
C LEU A 152 1.42 25.24 18.67
N ALA A 153 2.22 24.29 19.13
CA ALA A 153 2.09 23.67 20.46
C ALA A 153 2.37 24.64 21.62
N TRP A 154 3.19 25.67 21.37
CA TRP A 154 3.51 26.72 22.34
C TRP A 154 2.43 27.80 22.39
N ARG A 155 1.97 28.30 21.24
CA ARG A 155 0.93 29.34 21.15
C ARG A 155 -0.45 28.84 21.56
N PHE A 156 -0.76 27.57 21.26
CA PHE A 156 -2.06 26.96 21.54
C PHE A 156 -1.89 25.76 22.46
N PRO A 157 -1.53 25.99 23.74
CA PRO A 157 -1.12 24.90 24.61
C PRO A 157 -2.24 23.94 24.99
N GLN A 158 -3.49 24.34 24.75
CA GLN A 158 -4.71 23.58 25.00
C GLN A 158 -5.17 22.72 23.81
N ASP A 159 -4.50 22.81 22.66
CA ASP A 159 -4.87 22.06 21.45
C ASP A 159 -3.82 20.98 21.10
N SER A 160 -4.31 19.83 20.62
CA SER A 160 -3.47 18.67 20.32
C SER A 160 -2.74 18.72 18.97
N ALA A 161 -3.11 19.64 18.06
CA ALA A 161 -2.61 19.69 16.69
C ALA A 161 -1.08 19.84 16.60
N GLY A 162 -0.48 20.66 17.47
CA GLY A 162 0.98 20.84 17.53
C GLY A 162 1.71 19.54 17.90
N PRO A 163 1.45 18.96 19.09
CA PRO A 163 2.07 17.69 19.50
C PRO A 163 1.73 16.52 18.59
N ARG A 164 0.49 16.45 18.06
CA ARG A 164 0.10 15.49 17.02
C ARG A 164 0.99 15.61 15.78
N GLY A 165 1.15 16.81 15.22
CA GLY A 165 1.98 17.04 14.04
C GLY A 165 3.45 16.68 14.25
N LEU A 166 4.01 16.98 15.44
CA LEU A 166 5.36 16.55 15.81
C LEU A 166 5.50 15.02 15.84
N ALA A 167 4.50 14.33 16.40
CA ALA A 167 4.48 12.87 16.46
C ALA A 167 4.29 12.24 15.06
N GLU A 168 3.46 12.81 14.19
CA GLU A 168 3.30 12.39 12.79
C GLU A 168 4.60 12.56 11.99
N ILE A 169 5.30 13.69 12.16
CA ILE A 169 6.63 13.87 11.58
C ILE A 169 7.60 12.83 12.12
N ALA A 170 7.63 12.58 13.43
CA ALA A 170 8.51 11.57 14.02
C ALA A 170 8.21 10.17 13.47
N THR A 171 6.95 9.79 13.28
CA THR A 171 6.55 8.51 12.66
C THR A 171 7.14 8.35 11.25
N ARG A 172 7.13 9.40 10.44
CA ARG A 172 7.61 9.37 9.05
C ARG A 172 9.13 9.51 8.95
N GLN A 173 9.74 10.33 9.82
CA GLN A 173 11.10 10.84 9.67
C GLN A 173 12.11 10.25 10.65
N ASN A 174 11.69 9.54 11.70
CA ASN A 174 12.55 9.05 12.80
C ASN A 174 12.46 7.52 12.99
N THR A 175 13.13 7.01 14.03
CA THR A 175 13.01 5.61 14.46
C THR A 175 11.71 5.40 15.25
N ALA A 176 11.28 4.15 15.38
CA ALA A 176 10.06 3.83 16.12
C ALA A 176 10.08 4.33 17.57
N ALA A 177 11.23 4.25 18.25
CA ALA A 177 11.39 4.69 19.63
C ALA A 177 11.11 6.20 19.80
N VAL A 178 11.63 7.03 18.90
CA VAL A 178 11.38 8.48 18.91
C VAL A 178 9.91 8.76 18.63
N ALA A 179 9.32 8.07 17.64
CA ALA A 179 7.90 8.25 17.32
C ALA A 179 6.98 7.86 18.49
N PHE A 180 7.24 6.73 19.16
CA PHE A 180 6.47 6.33 20.35
C PHE A 180 6.56 7.37 21.47
N GLY A 181 7.76 7.89 21.75
CA GLY A 181 7.94 8.92 22.77
C GLY A 181 7.18 10.22 22.46
N GLU A 182 7.10 10.65 21.19
CA GLU A 182 6.30 11.83 20.82
C GLU A 182 4.78 11.57 20.92
N TRP A 183 4.31 10.37 20.57
CA TRP A 183 2.90 10.00 20.79
C TRP A 183 2.54 9.90 22.27
N GLU A 184 3.45 9.40 23.11
CA GLU A 184 3.27 9.34 24.57
C GLU A 184 3.14 10.73 25.17
N LYS A 185 4.03 11.67 24.81
CA LYS A 185 3.90 13.08 25.22
C LYS A 185 2.56 13.70 24.78
N CYS A 186 2.08 13.35 23.59
CA CYS A 186 0.79 13.83 23.08
C CYS A 186 -0.38 13.31 23.93
N ILE A 187 -0.37 12.02 24.29
CA ILE A 187 -1.38 11.38 25.15
C ILE A 187 -1.31 11.94 26.58
N GLU A 188 -0.13 12.07 27.16
CA GLU A 188 0.07 12.61 28.52
C GLU A 188 -0.47 14.03 28.65
N ARG A 189 -0.27 14.85 27.62
CA ARG A 189 -0.74 16.24 27.60
C ARG A 189 -2.24 16.36 27.30
N PHE A 190 -2.79 15.45 26.49
CA PHE A 190 -4.19 15.49 26.06
C PHE A 190 -4.88 14.12 26.25
N PRO A 191 -5.04 13.66 27.51
CA PRO A 191 -5.61 12.34 27.79
C PRO A 191 -7.08 12.24 27.35
N ASP A 192 -7.81 13.35 27.36
CA ASP A 192 -9.22 13.43 26.95
C ASP A 192 -9.44 13.69 25.44
N HIS A 193 -8.37 13.61 24.63
CA HIS A 193 -8.44 13.78 23.18
C HIS A 193 -7.96 12.52 22.41
N PRO A 194 -8.70 12.03 21.40
CA PRO A 194 -8.40 10.75 20.76
C PRO A 194 -7.13 10.75 19.89
N ALA A 195 -6.67 11.91 19.41
CA ALA A 195 -5.61 11.99 18.41
C ALA A 195 -4.30 11.30 18.82
N GLY A 196 -3.87 11.46 20.07
CA GLY A 196 -2.65 10.83 20.58
C GLY A 196 -2.75 9.31 20.59
N THR A 197 -3.86 8.78 21.14
CA THR A 197 -4.12 7.35 21.25
C THR A 197 -4.30 6.71 19.88
N VAL A 198 -5.05 7.34 18.98
CA VAL A 198 -5.25 6.88 17.59
C VAL A 198 -3.91 6.84 16.84
N GLY A 199 -3.09 7.90 16.94
CA GLY A 199 -1.78 7.95 16.31
C GLY A 199 -0.81 6.88 16.83
N LYS A 200 -0.75 6.69 18.16
CA LYS A 200 0.03 5.60 18.78
C LYS A 200 -0.45 4.23 18.32
N ALA A 201 -1.77 4.03 18.22
CA ALA A 201 -2.35 2.76 17.79
C ALA A 201 -1.99 2.43 16.33
N TYR A 202 -2.08 3.38 15.41
CA TYR A 202 -1.60 3.18 14.05
C TYR A 202 -0.12 2.83 14.00
N LEU A 203 0.71 3.50 14.79
CA LEU A 203 2.13 3.15 14.88
C LEU A 203 2.32 1.72 15.42
N LEU A 204 1.59 1.29 16.46
CA LEU A 204 1.66 -0.08 16.98
C LEU A 204 1.27 -1.12 15.92
N LEU A 205 0.20 -0.87 15.18
CA LEU A 205 -0.25 -1.73 14.08
C LEU A 205 0.81 -1.83 12.99
N ASP A 206 1.39 -0.71 12.56
CA ASP A 206 2.49 -0.67 11.59
C ASP A 206 3.76 -1.39 12.10
N ARG A 207 3.92 -1.54 13.42
CA ARG A 207 5.01 -2.31 14.05
C ARG A 207 4.65 -3.76 14.35
N GLY A 208 3.48 -4.24 13.94
CA GLY A 208 3.03 -5.60 14.23
C GLY A 208 2.68 -5.85 15.70
N ARG A 209 2.57 -4.80 16.53
CA ARG A 209 2.27 -4.87 17.97
C ARG A 209 0.75 -4.79 18.19
N HIS A 210 0.03 -5.77 17.63
CA HIS A 210 -1.44 -5.72 17.53
C HIS A 210 -2.14 -5.79 18.89
N ASP A 211 -1.67 -6.65 19.79
CA ASP A 211 -2.26 -6.81 21.13
C ASP A 211 -2.13 -5.52 21.95
N GLU A 212 -0.97 -4.87 21.88
CA GLU A 212 -0.75 -3.58 22.53
C GLU A 212 -1.63 -2.48 21.94
N ALA A 213 -1.88 -2.52 20.62
CA ALA A 213 -2.82 -1.60 19.98
C ALA A 213 -4.24 -1.79 20.53
N GLU A 214 -4.72 -3.03 20.68
CA GLU A 214 -6.03 -3.30 21.30
C GLU A 214 -6.10 -2.78 22.74
N VAL A 215 -5.06 -3.01 23.54
CA VAL A 215 -5.03 -2.60 24.95
C VAL A 215 -5.19 -1.08 25.08
N ILE A 216 -4.46 -0.28 24.28
CA ILE A 216 -4.60 1.18 24.37
C ILE A 216 -5.90 1.71 23.77
N LEU A 217 -6.50 0.97 22.83
CA LEU A 217 -7.74 1.35 22.16
C LEU A 217 -9.00 0.98 22.93
N ALA A 218 -8.95 -0.03 23.80
CA ALA A 218 -10.09 -0.46 24.62
C ALA A 218 -10.73 0.69 25.44
N PRO A 219 -9.98 1.48 26.24
CA PRO A 219 -10.56 2.63 26.94
C PRO A 219 -11.00 3.74 25.99
N ALA A 220 -10.25 3.97 24.90
CA ALA A 220 -10.55 4.99 23.90
C ALA A 220 -11.90 4.76 23.21
N LEU A 221 -12.23 3.50 22.90
CA LEU A 221 -13.51 3.13 22.31
C LEU A 221 -14.67 3.43 23.25
N ALA A 222 -14.51 3.21 24.55
CA ALA A 222 -15.55 3.51 25.54
C ALA A 222 -15.80 5.02 25.66
N GLN A 223 -14.74 5.82 25.58
CA GLN A 223 -14.81 7.29 25.71
C GLN A 223 -15.31 7.99 24.43
N TRP A 224 -14.88 7.53 23.26
CA TRP A 224 -15.15 8.19 21.96
C TRP A 224 -15.90 7.27 21.00
N LEU A 225 -16.96 6.64 21.50
CA LEU A 225 -17.73 5.61 20.80
C LEU A 225 -18.38 6.08 19.48
N THR A 226 -18.56 7.38 19.30
CA THR A 226 -19.11 8.01 18.08
C THR A 226 -18.04 8.63 17.17
N SER A 227 -16.76 8.58 17.55
CA SER A 227 -15.65 9.08 16.72
C SER A 227 -15.36 8.08 15.59
N PRO A 228 -15.43 8.50 14.31
CA PRO A 228 -15.06 7.64 13.19
C PRO A 228 -13.60 7.17 13.26
N ASP A 229 -12.66 8.06 13.60
CA ASP A 229 -11.23 7.73 13.66
C ASP A 229 -10.92 6.61 14.67
N VAL A 230 -11.48 6.72 15.88
CA VAL A 230 -11.34 5.70 16.94
C VAL A 230 -12.00 4.39 16.50
N THR A 231 -13.21 4.48 15.96
CA THR A 231 -13.97 3.30 15.54
C THR A 231 -13.25 2.52 14.43
N ILE A 232 -12.66 3.23 13.47
CA ILE A 232 -11.92 2.63 12.35
C ILE A 232 -10.62 1.97 12.83
N VAL A 233 -9.83 2.64 13.68
CA VAL A 233 -8.54 2.07 14.12
C VAL A 233 -8.76 0.83 15.02
N VAL A 234 -9.82 0.80 15.84
CA VAL A 234 -10.22 -0.39 16.59
C VAL A 234 -10.61 -1.53 15.66
N GLY A 235 -11.44 -1.25 14.63
CA GLY A 235 -11.84 -2.26 13.66
C GLY A 235 -10.62 -2.87 12.96
N ARG A 236 -9.67 -2.02 12.55
CA ARG A 236 -8.39 -2.45 11.96
C ARG A 236 -7.52 -3.25 12.94
N ALA A 237 -7.49 -2.87 14.22
CA ALA A 237 -6.75 -3.60 15.24
C ALA A 237 -7.31 -5.01 15.43
N ILE A 238 -8.64 -5.14 15.60
CA ILE A 238 -9.33 -6.44 15.73
C ILE A 238 -9.10 -7.30 14.47
N GLN A 239 -9.17 -6.70 13.27
CA GLN A 239 -8.86 -7.43 12.04
C GLN A 239 -7.44 -8.00 12.04
N ALA A 240 -6.46 -7.25 12.55
CA ALA A 240 -5.06 -7.63 12.54
C ALA A 240 -4.73 -8.70 13.61
N SER A 241 -5.30 -8.58 14.81
CA SER A 241 -5.09 -9.47 15.96
C SER A 241 -5.96 -10.73 15.93
N LYS A 242 -7.24 -10.62 15.56
CA LYS A 242 -8.26 -11.68 15.68
C LYS A 242 -8.81 -12.19 14.35
N GLY A 243 -8.49 -11.51 13.24
CA GLY A 243 -8.91 -11.92 11.90
C GLY A 243 -10.23 -11.28 11.45
N LEU A 244 -10.62 -11.59 10.21
CA LEU A 244 -11.73 -10.90 9.52
C LEU A 244 -13.12 -11.32 10.03
N ASP A 245 -13.28 -12.56 10.46
CA ASP A 245 -14.58 -13.07 10.91
C ASP A 245 -14.98 -12.47 12.25
N GLU A 246 -14.06 -12.44 13.22
CA GLU A 246 -14.32 -11.82 14.53
C GLU A 246 -14.52 -10.31 14.40
N ALA A 247 -13.76 -9.65 13.51
CA ALA A 247 -13.93 -8.23 13.23
C ALA A 247 -15.30 -7.89 12.63
N GLY A 248 -15.99 -8.83 11.97
CA GLY A 248 -17.27 -8.57 11.31
C GLY A 248 -18.37 -8.11 12.28
N ARG A 249 -18.42 -8.72 13.47
CA ARG A 249 -19.39 -8.32 14.50
C ARG A 249 -19.16 -6.88 14.98
N TYR A 250 -17.89 -6.50 15.11
CA TYR A 250 -17.52 -5.14 15.49
C TYR A 250 -17.91 -4.14 14.38
N TRP A 251 -17.54 -4.43 13.14
CA TRP A 251 -17.81 -3.56 12.00
C TRP A 251 -19.30 -3.35 11.77
N GLN A 252 -20.13 -4.39 11.88
CA GLN A 252 -21.58 -4.24 11.77
C GLN A 252 -22.13 -3.28 12.83
N ARG A 253 -21.76 -3.47 14.11
CA ARG A 253 -22.18 -2.58 15.21
C ARG A 253 -21.69 -1.15 15.03
N ALA A 254 -20.51 -0.95 14.45
CA ALA A 254 -19.97 0.38 14.17
C ALA A 254 -20.83 1.10 13.13
N VAL A 255 -21.19 0.42 12.05
CA VAL A 255 -22.02 0.97 10.97
C VAL A 255 -23.45 1.23 11.43
N ASP A 256 -24.02 0.35 12.26
CA ASP A 256 -25.35 0.57 12.83
C ASP A 256 -25.42 1.86 13.68
N ARG A 257 -24.28 2.26 14.29
CA ARG A 257 -24.18 3.42 15.18
C ARG A 257 -23.85 4.73 14.46
N ILE A 258 -22.84 4.71 13.59
CA ILE A 258 -22.28 5.91 12.94
C ILE A 258 -22.12 5.73 11.42
N GLY A 259 -22.95 4.88 10.79
CA GLY A 259 -22.93 4.58 9.37
C GLY A 259 -23.26 5.73 8.42
N HIS A 260 -23.64 6.90 8.94
CA HIS A 260 -23.76 8.14 8.16
C HIS A 260 -22.39 8.76 7.85
N SER A 261 -21.34 8.46 8.62
CA SER A 261 -19.98 8.96 8.37
C SER A 261 -19.39 8.33 7.10
N GLN A 262 -19.14 9.14 6.07
CA GLN A 262 -18.53 8.69 4.81
C GLN A 262 -17.18 7.98 5.02
N GLN A 263 -16.38 8.44 5.97
CA GLN A 263 -15.10 7.82 6.31
C GLN A 263 -15.29 6.39 6.83
N LEU A 264 -16.27 6.19 7.72
CA LEU A 264 -16.59 4.86 8.24
C LEU A 264 -17.19 3.96 7.17
N ARG A 265 -18.10 4.48 6.31
CA ARG A 265 -18.69 3.71 5.20
C ARG A 265 -17.60 3.14 4.29
N ARG A 266 -16.64 3.98 3.88
CA ARG A 266 -15.47 3.59 3.08
C ARG A 266 -14.62 2.52 3.78
N ALA A 267 -14.31 2.72 5.06
CA ALA A 267 -13.54 1.74 5.84
C ALA A 267 -14.27 0.39 5.99
N TYR A 268 -15.60 0.41 6.18
CA TYR A 268 -16.42 -0.79 6.24
C TYR A 268 -16.45 -1.53 4.90
N CYS A 269 -16.61 -0.81 3.78
CA CYS A 269 -16.57 -1.43 2.46
C CYS A 269 -15.18 -2.03 2.16
N ASN A 270 -14.09 -1.40 2.59
CA ASN A 270 -12.75 -2.01 2.53
C ASN A 270 -12.69 -3.33 3.33
N TYR A 271 -13.24 -3.33 4.55
CA TYR A 271 -13.38 -4.56 5.35
C TYR A 271 -14.19 -5.63 4.61
N LEU A 272 -15.37 -5.30 4.08
CA LEU A 272 -16.23 -6.23 3.33
C LEU A 272 -15.53 -6.78 2.10
N GLY A 273 -14.74 -5.94 1.42
CA GLY A 273 -13.85 -6.33 0.34
C GLY A 273 -12.88 -7.41 0.82
N ARG A 274 -12.08 -7.11 1.85
CA ARG A 274 -11.15 -8.09 2.45
C ARG A 274 -11.85 -9.35 2.94
N ALA A 275 -13.10 -9.26 3.39
CA ALA A 275 -13.90 -10.39 3.85
C ALA A 275 -14.60 -11.16 2.70
N ASN A 276 -14.46 -10.72 1.44
CA ASN A 276 -15.14 -11.26 0.27
C ASN A 276 -16.68 -11.27 0.41
N ARG A 277 -17.26 -10.23 1.03
CA ARG A 277 -18.70 -10.11 1.30
C ARG A 277 -19.38 -9.11 0.37
N ARG A 278 -19.37 -9.41 -0.93
CA ARG A 278 -19.99 -8.57 -1.97
C ARG A 278 -21.50 -8.44 -1.77
N ASP A 279 -22.15 -9.50 -1.32
CA ASP A 279 -23.57 -9.55 -0.95
C ASP A 279 -23.93 -8.46 0.07
N LEU A 280 -23.16 -8.36 1.15
CA LEU A 280 -23.37 -7.36 2.19
C LEU A 280 -23.05 -5.95 1.68
N ALA A 281 -22.01 -5.80 0.85
CA ALA A 281 -21.68 -4.51 0.25
C ALA A 281 -22.80 -4.01 -0.67
N GLN A 282 -23.39 -4.87 -1.50
CA GLN A 282 -24.53 -4.53 -2.36
C GLN A 282 -25.75 -4.12 -1.53
N ALA A 283 -26.10 -4.89 -0.50
CA ALA A 283 -27.20 -4.55 0.39
C ALA A 283 -26.97 -3.18 1.07
N PHE A 284 -25.74 -2.94 1.56
CA PHE A 284 -25.35 -1.70 2.22
C PHE A 284 -25.37 -0.46 1.31
N LEU A 285 -25.13 -0.63 0.01
CA LEU A 285 -25.05 0.46 -0.97
C LEU A 285 -26.33 0.61 -1.82
N SER A 286 -27.36 -0.20 -1.57
CA SER A 286 -28.58 -0.30 -2.40
C SER A 286 -29.41 0.98 -2.57
N ARG A 287 -29.30 1.96 -1.65
CA ARG A 287 -30.13 3.18 -1.69
C ARG A 287 -29.73 4.17 -2.79
N ASP A 288 -28.47 4.17 -3.22
CA ASP A 288 -27.95 4.98 -4.32
C ASP A 288 -26.65 4.35 -4.83
N PRO A 289 -26.74 3.26 -5.62
CA PRO A 289 -25.56 2.49 -6.04
C PRO A 289 -24.64 3.27 -6.99
N ASP A 290 -25.19 4.23 -7.73
CA ASP A 290 -24.46 4.98 -8.77
C ASP A 290 -23.98 6.36 -8.29
N GLY A 291 -24.43 6.83 -7.13
CA GLY A 291 -23.93 8.08 -6.54
C GLY A 291 -22.45 8.04 -6.19
N ARG A 292 -21.81 9.21 -6.20
CA ARG A 292 -20.38 9.39 -5.90
C ARG A 292 -19.94 8.68 -4.61
N SER A 293 -20.71 8.85 -3.54
CA SER A 293 -20.40 8.22 -2.24
C SER A 293 -20.40 6.69 -2.31
N ALA A 294 -21.30 6.10 -3.10
CA ALA A 294 -21.33 4.65 -3.32
C ALA A 294 -20.17 4.18 -4.21
N GLN A 295 -19.83 4.94 -5.25
CA GLN A 295 -18.66 4.63 -6.10
C GLN A 295 -17.34 4.68 -5.30
N GLU A 296 -17.19 5.64 -4.38
CA GLU A 296 -16.05 5.65 -3.45
C GLU A 296 -16.03 4.44 -2.49
N CYS A 297 -17.20 3.94 -2.09
CA CYS A 297 -17.30 2.73 -1.29
C CYS A 297 -16.96 1.47 -2.11
N TRP A 298 -17.41 1.40 -3.36
CA TRP A 298 -17.03 0.33 -4.30
C TRP A 298 -15.53 0.34 -4.59
N PHE A 299 -14.93 1.52 -4.76
CA PHE A 299 -13.49 1.67 -4.89
C PHE A 299 -12.76 1.00 -3.71
N GLU A 300 -13.15 1.32 -2.47
CA GLU A 300 -12.55 0.73 -1.28
C GLU A 300 -12.80 -0.77 -1.14
N PHE A 301 -13.98 -1.25 -1.53
CA PHE A 301 -14.29 -2.68 -1.60
C PHE A 301 -13.35 -3.41 -2.56
N GLU A 302 -13.18 -2.90 -3.78
CA GLU A 302 -12.31 -3.52 -4.79
C GLU A 302 -10.84 -3.44 -4.39
N LEU A 303 -10.41 -2.37 -3.70
CA LEU A 303 -9.08 -2.31 -3.09
C LEU A 303 -8.90 -3.38 -2.00
N GLY A 304 -9.92 -3.62 -1.17
CA GLY A 304 -9.92 -4.69 -0.18
C GLY A 304 -9.83 -6.09 -0.80
N GLN A 305 -10.33 -6.25 -2.03
CA GLN A 305 -10.25 -7.47 -2.84
C GLN A 305 -8.97 -7.55 -3.70
N GLU A 306 -8.10 -6.55 -3.61
CA GLU A 306 -6.93 -6.38 -4.48
C GLU A 306 -7.30 -6.45 -5.99
N ASN A 307 -8.52 -6.04 -6.33
CA ASN A 307 -9.05 -6.00 -7.68
C ASN A 307 -8.81 -4.61 -8.29
N TYR A 308 -7.54 -4.33 -8.60
CA TYR A 308 -7.13 -2.98 -9.03
C TYR A 308 -7.84 -2.49 -10.29
N ALA A 309 -8.14 -3.36 -11.25
CA ALA A 309 -8.90 -2.99 -12.45
C ALA A 309 -10.30 -2.46 -12.11
N ALA A 310 -11.07 -3.19 -11.28
CA ALA A 310 -12.39 -2.73 -10.86
C ALA A 310 -12.32 -1.48 -9.95
N ALA A 311 -11.29 -1.39 -9.11
CA ALA A 311 -11.04 -0.19 -8.31
C ALA A 311 -10.81 1.04 -9.21
N ILE A 312 -10.00 0.93 -10.27
CA ILE A 312 -9.78 2.02 -11.23
C ILE A 312 -11.10 2.47 -11.84
N VAL A 313 -11.95 1.54 -12.29
CA VAL A 313 -13.26 1.85 -12.87
C VAL A 313 -14.17 2.56 -11.86
N ALA A 314 -14.24 2.08 -10.62
CA ALA A 314 -15.05 2.71 -9.57
C ALA A 314 -14.54 4.13 -9.23
N ALA A 315 -13.22 4.32 -9.17
CA ALA A 315 -12.61 5.63 -8.95
C ALA A 315 -12.89 6.60 -10.12
N GLU A 316 -12.79 6.14 -11.36
CA GLU A 316 -13.12 6.95 -12.55
C GLU A 316 -14.60 7.37 -12.56
N ARG A 317 -15.51 6.48 -12.15
CA ARG A 317 -16.94 6.82 -11.99
C ARG A 317 -17.18 7.83 -10.88
N ALA A 318 -16.51 7.67 -9.73
CA ALA A 318 -16.57 8.65 -8.65
C ALA A 318 -16.05 10.02 -9.09
N LEU A 319 -15.01 10.03 -9.93
CA LEU A 319 -14.43 11.24 -10.54
C LEU A 319 -15.32 11.88 -11.60
N ALA A 320 -16.05 11.11 -12.42
CA ALA A 320 -16.95 11.68 -13.42
C ALA A 320 -18.04 12.59 -12.81
N ALA A 321 -18.31 12.44 -11.51
CA ALA A 321 -19.28 13.23 -10.75
C ALA A 321 -18.71 14.51 -10.09
N GLY A 322 -17.45 14.89 -10.34
CA GLY A 322 -16.85 16.12 -9.79
C GLY A 322 -15.51 16.49 -10.43
N PRO A 323 -14.98 17.71 -10.21
CA PRO A 323 -13.71 18.09 -10.81
C PRO A 323 -12.56 17.27 -10.21
N PRO A 324 -11.67 16.67 -11.03
CA PRO A 324 -10.55 15.88 -10.54
C PRO A 324 -9.51 16.77 -9.86
N ASP A 325 -9.33 16.61 -8.55
CA ASP A 325 -8.27 17.31 -7.80
C ASP A 325 -6.92 16.55 -7.86
N PRO A 326 -5.79 17.24 -7.59
CA PRO A 326 -4.46 16.62 -7.64
C PRO A 326 -4.29 15.40 -6.74
N ALA A 327 -4.95 15.36 -5.58
CA ALA A 327 -4.87 14.25 -4.65
C ALA A 327 -5.51 12.99 -5.22
N THR A 328 -6.68 13.14 -5.83
CA THR A 328 -7.40 12.02 -6.42
C THR A 328 -6.67 11.49 -7.67
N ARG A 329 -6.16 12.39 -8.53
CA ARG A 329 -5.35 12.01 -9.69
C ARG A 329 -4.07 11.26 -9.28
N SER A 330 -3.35 11.77 -8.29
CA SER A 330 -2.14 11.14 -7.75
C SER A 330 -2.44 9.75 -7.15
N HIS A 331 -3.54 9.64 -6.39
CA HIS A 331 -3.96 8.37 -5.83
C HIS A 331 -4.29 7.34 -6.91
N LEU A 332 -5.10 7.73 -7.91
CA LEU A 332 -5.46 6.86 -9.03
C LEU A 332 -4.25 6.43 -9.85
N ALA A 333 -3.31 7.33 -10.12
CA ALA A 333 -2.06 6.99 -10.81
C ALA A 333 -1.28 5.91 -10.05
N ARG A 334 -1.20 5.99 -8.72
CA ARG A 334 -0.54 4.97 -7.89
C ARG A 334 -1.26 3.62 -7.90
N ILE A 335 -2.60 3.61 -7.98
CA ILE A 335 -3.36 2.37 -8.16
C ILE A 335 -3.10 1.76 -9.55
N ARG A 336 -3.05 2.58 -10.61
CA ARG A 336 -2.68 2.13 -11.96
C ARG A 336 -1.28 1.51 -12.01
N LEU A 337 -0.30 2.10 -11.31
CA LEU A 337 1.05 1.52 -11.20
C LEU A 337 1.05 0.15 -10.53
N ARG A 338 0.12 -0.11 -9.60
CA ARG A 338 -0.06 -1.41 -8.93
C ARG A 338 -0.79 -2.44 -9.78
N GLU A 339 -1.80 -2.02 -10.53
CA GLU A 339 -2.51 -2.88 -11.50
C GLU A 339 -1.51 -3.44 -12.53
N GLY A 340 -0.63 -2.57 -13.01
CA GLY A 340 0.62 -2.98 -13.62
C GLY A 340 0.52 -3.32 -15.10
N THR A 341 -0.62 -3.20 -15.80
CA THR A 341 -0.62 -3.34 -17.27
C THR A 341 0.13 -2.19 -17.94
N ARG A 342 0.68 -2.44 -19.14
CA ARG A 342 1.40 -1.41 -19.90
C ARG A 342 0.54 -0.17 -20.17
N THR A 343 -0.72 -0.36 -20.53
CA THR A 343 -1.68 0.73 -20.76
C THR A 343 -1.88 1.59 -19.52
N ASN A 344 -2.08 0.98 -18.34
CA ASN A 344 -2.24 1.73 -17.10
C ASN A 344 -0.95 2.41 -16.65
N LEU A 345 0.21 1.80 -16.88
CA LEU A 345 1.51 2.43 -16.65
C LEU A 345 1.67 3.71 -17.50
N ASP A 346 1.34 3.64 -18.80
CA ASP A 346 1.47 4.80 -19.71
C ASP A 346 0.49 5.93 -19.33
N VAL A 347 -0.72 5.59 -18.86
CA VAL A 347 -1.66 6.58 -18.31
C VAL A 347 -1.13 7.19 -17.01
N ALA A 348 -0.69 6.37 -16.06
CA ALA A 348 -0.14 6.84 -14.79
C ALA A 348 1.08 7.75 -14.99
N LEU A 349 1.96 7.41 -15.92
CA LEU A 349 3.14 8.20 -16.22
C LEU A 349 2.79 9.57 -16.80
N ARG A 350 1.83 9.65 -17.73
CA ARG A 350 1.32 10.93 -18.26
C ARG A 350 0.71 11.79 -17.15
N GLU A 351 -0.22 11.22 -16.38
CA GLU A 351 -0.88 11.92 -15.28
C GLU A 351 0.12 12.45 -14.24
N LEU A 352 1.11 11.65 -13.86
CA LEU A 352 2.13 12.06 -12.90
C LEU A 352 3.09 13.10 -13.46
N THR A 353 3.36 13.07 -14.77
CA THR A 353 4.16 14.10 -15.45
C THR A 353 3.43 15.43 -15.45
N ASP A 354 2.14 15.42 -15.80
CA ASP A 354 1.30 16.62 -15.82
C ASP A 354 1.11 17.21 -14.42
N LEU A 355 0.88 16.34 -13.42
CA LEU A 355 0.85 16.75 -12.01
C LEU A 355 2.18 17.34 -11.57
N HIS A 356 3.31 16.73 -11.93
CA HIS A 356 4.63 17.25 -11.55
C HIS A 356 4.91 18.61 -12.19
N ALA A 357 4.47 18.84 -13.43
CA ALA A 357 4.63 20.14 -14.09
C ALA A 357 3.86 21.27 -13.39
N THR A 358 2.70 20.95 -12.82
CA THR A 358 1.82 21.93 -12.14
C THR A 358 2.06 22.02 -10.63
N THR A 359 2.68 21.01 -10.03
CA THR A 359 2.96 20.91 -8.59
C THR A 359 4.39 20.42 -8.34
N PRO A 360 5.42 21.10 -8.90
CA PRO A 360 6.77 20.58 -8.93
C PRO A 360 7.36 20.35 -7.55
N GLU A 361 6.90 21.02 -6.49
CA GLU A 361 7.37 20.88 -5.11
C GLU A 361 6.77 19.70 -4.33
N ALA A 362 5.71 19.06 -4.81
CA ALA A 362 5.01 18.01 -4.07
C ALA A 362 5.85 16.71 -4.01
N VAL A 363 6.35 16.34 -2.83
CA VAL A 363 7.20 15.16 -2.64
C VAL A 363 6.45 13.88 -3.02
N THR A 364 5.17 13.77 -2.67
CA THR A 364 4.33 12.61 -3.00
C THR A 364 4.22 12.37 -4.51
N VAL A 365 4.13 13.44 -5.31
CA VAL A 365 4.12 13.36 -6.78
C VAL A 365 5.47 12.92 -7.31
N ARG A 366 6.57 13.51 -6.82
CA ARG A 366 7.94 13.13 -7.24
C ARG A 366 8.26 11.68 -6.94
N VAL A 367 7.88 11.17 -5.78
CA VAL A 367 8.04 9.75 -5.41
C VAL A 367 7.30 8.86 -6.39
N SER A 368 6.02 9.15 -6.64
CA SER A 368 5.18 8.35 -7.55
C SER A 368 5.68 8.43 -9.00
N LEU A 369 6.12 9.61 -9.45
CA LEU A 369 6.70 9.83 -10.78
C LEU A 369 8.02 9.06 -10.95
N ALA A 370 8.90 9.09 -9.95
CA ALA A 370 10.14 8.31 -9.98
C ALA A 370 9.85 6.81 -10.09
N GLU A 371 8.89 6.29 -9.32
CA GLU A 371 8.46 4.89 -9.43
C GLU A 371 7.89 4.56 -10.82
N ALA A 372 7.06 5.45 -11.40
CA ALA A 372 6.52 5.29 -12.74
C ALA A 372 7.62 5.28 -13.81
N LEU A 373 8.58 6.19 -13.72
CA LEU A 373 9.73 6.28 -14.63
C LEU A 373 10.62 5.04 -14.54
N ILE A 374 10.87 4.52 -13.34
CA ILE A 374 11.59 3.25 -13.13
C ILE A 374 10.86 2.12 -13.85
N ARG A 375 9.56 1.93 -13.57
CA ARG A 375 8.73 0.89 -14.22
C ARG A 375 8.70 1.02 -15.74
N ALA A 376 8.74 2.25 -16.25
CA ALA A 376 8.78 2.54 -17.68
C ALA A 376 10.17 2.36 -18.33
N GLY A 377 11.20 1.99 -17.56
CA GLY A 377 12.57 1.82 -18.06
C GLY A 377 13.36 3.13 -18.24
N ARG A 378 12.84 4.25 -17.74
CA ARG A 378 13.43 5.61 -17.85
C ARG A 378 14.27 5.93 -16.62
N ALA A 379 15.31 5.12 -16.38
CA ALA A 379 16.09 5.14 -15.14
C ALA A 379 16.82 6.47 -14.89
N GLU A 380 17.45 7.08 -15.90
CA GLU A 380 18.16 8.36 -15.72
C GLU A 380 17.20 9.50 -15.34
N GLU A 381 16.02 9.54 -15.94
CA GLU A 381 15.00 10.54 -15.61
C GLU A 381 14.45 10.33 -14.19
N ALA A 382 14.20 9.07 -13.81
CA ALA A 382 13.82 8.74 -12.45
C ALA A 382 14.87 9.18 -11.44
N ARG A 383 16.16 8.94 -11.72
CA ARG A 383 17.28 9.39 -10.88
C ARG A 383 17.27 10.90 -10.71
N HIS A 384 17.08 11.65 -11.80
CA HIS A 384 17.01 13.10 -11.74
C HIS A 384 15.86 13.58 -10.85
N VAL A 385 14.66 12.98 -10.99
CA VAL A 385 13.52 13.29 -10.11
C VAL A 385 13.86 13.01 -8.64
N VAL A 386 14.50 11.89 -8.33
CA VAL A 386 14.93 11.53 -6.96
C VAL A 386 15.90 12.55 -6.37
N GLU A 387 16.82 13.10 -7.18
CA GLU A 387 17.78 14.12 -6.75
C GLU A 387 17.11 15.45 -6.38
N THR A 388 15.96 15.76 -6.96
CA THR A 388 15.21 16.98 -6.60
C THR A 388 14.54 16.90 -5.23
N ILE A 389 14.35 15.70 -4.66
CA ILE A 389 13.67 15.51 -3.36
C ILE A 389 14.60 15.99 -2.22
N PRO A 390 14.14 16.91 -1.34
CA PRO A 390 14.98 17.49 -0.28
C PRO A 390 15.72 16.45 0.56
N MET A 391 17.03 16.63 0.79
CA MET A 391 17.89 15.63 1.48
C MET A 391 17.42 15.27 2.90
N GLN A 392 16.74 16.21 3.56
CA GLN A 392 16.18 16.09 4.91
C GLN A 392 14.90 15.25 4.94
N GLU A 393 14.28 14.97 3.79
CA GLU A 393 13.18 14.04 3.67
C GLU A 393 13.72 12.60 3.80
N ARG A 394 13.34 11.93 4.88
CA ARG A 394 13.84 10.61 5.29
C ARG A 394 12.74 9.56 5.42
N ARG A 395 11.53 9.81 4.88
CA ARG A 395 10.49 8.77 4.78
C ARG A 395 11.01 7.55 4.02
N ALA A 396 10.52 6.37 4.38
CA ALA A 396 11.07 5.10 3.92
C ALA A 396 11.05 4.97 2.39
N GLU A 397 9.99 5.43 1.73
CA GLU A 397 9.83 5.36 0.27
C GLU A 397 10.89 6.21 -0.45
N VAL A 398 11.22 7.39 0.09
CA VAL A 398 12.26 8.27 -0.45
C VAL A 398 13.65 7.65 -0.24
N LEU A 399 13.90 7.06 0.94
CA LEU A 399 15.15 6.35 1.18
C LEU A 399 15.32 5.14 0.25
N MET A 400 14.24 4.41 -0.05
CA MET A 400 14.25 3.30 -1.01
C MET A 400 14.62 3.78 -2.41
N LEU A 401 14.03 4.89 -2.88
CA LEU A 401 14.37 5.49 -4.18
C LEU A 401 15.82 6.00 -4.24
N ARG A 402 16.33 6.58 -3.15
CA ARG A 402 17.75 6.96 -3.05
C ARG A 402 18.67 5.75 -3.06
N ALA A 403 18.30 4.69 -2.36
CA ALA A 403 19.08 3.45 -2.34
C ALA A 403 19.12 2.79 -3.73
N TRP A 404 17.99 2.80 -4.44
CA TRP A 404 17.89 2.42 -5.84
C TRP A 404 18.80 3.28 -6.73
N SER A 405 18.75 4.61 -6.59
CA SER A 405 19.59 5.53 -7.35
C SER A 405 21.09 5.26 -7.11
N GLN A 406 21.50 5.01 -5.86
CA GLN A 406 22.88 4.65 -5.55
C GLN A 406 23.26 3.28 -6.12
N HIS A 407 22.34 2.31 -6.13
CA HIS A 407 22.57 1.00 -6.74
C HIS A 407 22.74 1.13 -8.26
N TYR A 408 21.89 1.91 -8.91
CA TYR A 408 21.95 2.20 -10.34
C TYR A 408 23.30 2.82 -10.75
N LEU A 409 23.90 3.64 -9.88
CA LEU A 409 25.23 4.23 -10.06
C LEU A 409 26.40 3.28 -9.68
N GLY A 410 26.13 2.06 -9.21
CA GLY A 410 27.15 1.11 -8.75
C GLY A 410 27.74 1.40 -7.37
N HIS A 411 27.12 2.28 -6.57
CA HIS A 411 27.60 2.66 -5.24
C HIS A 411 27.11 1.74 -4.12
N GLU A 412 27.55 0.47 -4.13
CA GLU A 412 27.06 -0.59 -3.21
C GLU A 412 27.11 -0.22 -1.73
N ALA A 413 28.22 0.36 -1.25
CA ALA A 413 28.37 0.75 0.15
C ALA A 413 27.33 1.80 0.60
N ARG A 414 26.97 2.75 -0.29
CA ARG A 414 25.95 3.76 -0.01
C ARG A 414 24.56 3.14 -0.02
N THR A 415 24.28 2.27 -0.98
CA THR A 415 23.04 1.48 -1.02
C THR A 415 22.84 0.70 0.28
N GLN A 416 23.88 0.01 0.75
CA GLN A 416 23.80 -0.77 1.99
C GLN A 416 23.58 0.11 3.22
N SER A 417 24.25 1.26 3.31
CA SER A 417 24.05 2.22 4.40
C SER A 417 22.60 2.74 4.46
N LEU A 418 22.02 3.10 3.31
CA LEU A 418 20.62 3.53 3.22
C LEU A 418 19.65 2.40 3.63
N TRP A 419 19.93 1.15 3.27
CA TRP A 419 19.08 0.02 3.68
C TRP A 419 19.20 -0.34 5.16
N GLN A 420 20.37 -0.17 5.79
CA GLN A 420 20.51 -0.27 7.24
C GLN A 420 19.70 0.80 7.97
N GLU A 421 19.56 1.98 7.37
CA GLU A 421 18.66 2.99 7.90
C GLU A 421 17.18 2.66 7.69
N ILE A 422 16.79 2.23 6.47
CA ILE A 422 15.42 1.82 6.16
C ILE A 422 14.95 0.73 7.13
N THR A 423 15.78 -0.29 7.38
CA THR A 423 15.45 -1.40 8.29
C THR A 423 15.38 -0.97 9.76
N ARG A 424 16.07 0.09 10.18
CA ARG A 424 15.89 0.67 11.53
C ARG A 424 14.62 1.50 11.67
N ARG A 425 14.15 2.10 10.58
CA ARG A 425 13.00 3.02 10.57
C ARG A 425 11.69 2.33 10.27
N ARG A 426 11.67 1.37 9.36
CA ARG A 426 10.49 0.63 8.90
C ARG A 426 10.46 -0.75 9.53
N TYR A 427 9.28 -1.17 9.97
CA TYR A 427 9.08 -2.53 10.43
C TYR A 427 8.89 -3.46 9.23
N PHE A 428 9.66 -4.55 9.20
CA PHE A 428 9.48 -5.67 8.30
C PHE A 428 9.23 -6.89 9.19
N ALA A 429 8.04 -7.50 9.09
CA ALA A 429 7.70 -8.68 9.87
C ALA A 429 8.75 -9.80 9.70
N SER A 430 9.23 -9.98 8.47
CA SER A 430 10.32 -10.89 8.08
C SER A 430 11.66 -10.65 8.80
N LEU A 431 11.88 -9.47 9.40
CA LEU A 431 13.11 -9.13 10.11
C LEU A 431 12.91 -8.98 11.62
N HIS A 432 11.76 -8.43 12.01
CA HIS A 432 11.57 -7.86 13.34
C HIS A 432 10.48 -8.56 14.16
N ALA A 433 9.63 -9.39 13.54
CA ALA A 433 8.64 -10.14 14.30
C ALA A 433 9.35 -10.99 15.37
N PRO A 434 8.77 -11.13 16.58
CA PRO A 434 9.37 -11.92 17.63
C PRO A 434 9.48 -13.40 17.21
N LEU A 435 10.45 -14.10 17.81
CA LEU A 435 10.60 -15.55 17.73
C LEU A 435 10.41 -16.13 19.13
N GLY A 436 9.17 -16.45 19.50
CA GLY A 436 8.78 -17.07 20.75
C GLY A 436 8.76 -18.59 20.71
N THR A 437 8.23 -19.22 19.66
CA THR A 437 7.99 -20.69 19.66
C THR A 437 8.83 -21.50 18.68
N LEU A 438 9.66 -20.84 17.86
CA LEU A 438 10.52 -21.53 16.89
C LEU A 438 11.61 -22.37 17.59
N ARG A 439 11.46 -23.69 17.55
CA ARG A 439 12.35 -24.64 18.24
C ARG A 439 12.83 -25.74 17.31
N ARG A 440 14.09 -26.15 17.42
CA ARG A 440 14.60 -27.33 16.73
C ARG A 440 14.09 -28.58 17.41
N THR A 441 13.51 -29.51 16.67
CA THR A 441 12.99 -30.77 17.22
C THR A 441 13.67 -32.00 16.64
N HIS A 442 14.40 -31.87 15.51
CA HIS A 442 15.12 -32.98 14.90
C HIS A 442 16.41 -32.58 14.16
N GLY A 443 17.21 -33.61 13.86
CA GLY A 443 18.46 -33.56 13.12
C GLY A 443 19.61 -33.19 14.04
N ARG A 444 20.80 -33.76 13.81
CA ARG A 444 22.08 -33.19 14.26
C ARG A 444 22.72 -32.47 13.08
N CYS A 445 23.62 -31.52 13.34
CA CYS A 445 24.33 -30.82 12.26
C CYS A 445 25.63 -31.59 11.98
N PRO A 446 25.79 -32.29 10.85
CA PRO A 446 27.14 -32.62 10.37
C PRO A 446 27.91 -31.33 10.10
N GLY A 447 29.24 -31.38 10.20
CA GLY A 447 30.10 -30.26 9.81
C GLY A 447 29.72 -29.73 8.42
N ARG A 448 29.60 -28.41 8.30
CA ARG A 448 29.24 -27.73 7.05
C ARG A 448 30.52 -27.47 6.24
N ALA A 449 30.50 -27.78 4.95
CA ALA A 449 31.56 -27.37 4.04
C ALA A 449 31.19 -26.04 3.37
N THR A 450 32.18 -25.17 3.19
CA THR A 450 32.01 -23.95 2.41
C THR A 450 31.60 -24.34 0.99
N GLY A 451 30.55 -23.70 0.47
CA GLY A 451 30.00 -24.00 -0.86
C GLY A 451 28.92 -25.09 -0.88
N ASP A 452 28.54 -25.68 0.26
CA ASP A 452 27.34 -26.52 0.34
C ASP A 452 26.08 -25.75 -0.08
N ILE A 453 25.07 -26.49 -0.53
CA ILE A 453 23.77 -26.00 -0.95
C ILE A 453 22.73 -26.48 0.07
N VAL A 454 22.14 -25.54 0.78
CA VAL A 454 21.18 -25.81 1.86
C VAL A 454 19.81 -25.32 1.43
N LEU A 455 18.82 -26.22 1.42
CA LEU A 455 17.44 -25.88 1.14
C LEU A 455 16.69 -25.51 2.42
N PHE A 456 15.88 -24.47 2.35
CA PHE A 456 15.02 -23.96 3.41
C PHE A 456 13.56 -23.94 2.94
N ALA A 457 12.65 -24.60 3.65
CA ALA A 457 11.23 -24.66 3.29
C ALA A 457 10.30 -24.56 4.52
N ASN A 458 9.21 -23.81 4.37
CA ASN A 458 8.11 -23.82 5.35
C ASN A 458 7.15 -24.92 4.91
N VAL A 459 6.67 -25.73 5.84
CA VAL A 459 5.72 -26.80 5.55
C VAL A 459 4.58 -26.82 6.55
N ARG A 460 3.40 -27.20 6.06
CA ARG A 460 2.25 -27.56 6.88
C ARG A 460 1.44 -28.59 6.11
N ASN A 461 1.25 -29.77 6.69
CA ASN A 461 0.44 -30.83 6.10
C ASN A 461 0.87 -31.24 4.68
N GLU A 462 2.19 -31.34 4.45
CA GLU A 462 2.81 -31.64 3.16
C GLU A 462 3.21 -33.11 2.98
N ALA A 463 2.79 -34.00 3.88
CA ALA A 463 3.21 -35.41 3.87
C ALA A 463 3.12 -36.09 2.47
N PRO A 464 2.06 -35.88 1.65
CA PRO A 464 1.97 -36.51 0.34
C PRO A 464 3.03 -36.04 -0.68
N ARG A 465 3.59 -34.83 -0.52
CA ARG A 465 4.55 -34.23 -1.48
C ARG A 465 6.01 -34.40 -1.07
N LEU A 466 6.26 -34.56 0.23
CA LEU A 466 7.62 -34.57 0.78
C LEU A 466 8.54 -35.54 0.04
N ARG A 467 8.05 -36.71 -0.35
CA ARG A 467 8.88 -37.70 -1.05
C ARG A 467 9.35 -37.20 -2.41
N TRP A 468 8.43 -36.70 -3.24
CA TRP A 468 8.76 -36.13 -4.55
C TRP A 468 9.71 -34.93 -4.40
N PHE A 469 9.39 -34.02 -3.46
CA PHE A 469 10.15 -32.80 -3.21
C PHE A 469 11.61 -33.10 -2.80
N LEU A 470 11.80 -33.97 -1.81
CA LEU A 470 13.13 -34.36 -1.33
C LEU A 470 13.93 -35.06 -2.43
N ASP A 471 13.31 -35.99 -3.16
CA ASP A 471 13.97 -36.74 -4.22
C ASP A 471 14.38 -35.83 -5.40
N TYR A 472 13.54 -34.85 -5.76
CA TYR A 472 13.84 -33.86 -6.79
C TYR A 472 15.07 -33.02 -6.41
N TYR A 473 15.06 -32.41 -5.23
CA TYR A 473 16.13 -31.51 -4.81
C TYR A 473 17.44 -32.23 -4.45
N ARG A 474 17.38 -33.47 -3.96
CA ARG A 474 18.57 -34.33 -3.80
C ARG A 474 19.24 -34.59 -5.16
N ARG A 475 18.46 -34.96 -6.19
CA ARG A 475 18.99 -35.16 -7.56
C ARG A 475 19.55 -33.86 -8.14
N LEU A 476 18.90 -32.74 -7.86
CA LEU A 476 19.34 -31.43 -8.34
C LEU A 476 20.67 -30.97 -7.68
N GLY A 477 21.04 -31.55 -6.54
CA GLY A 477 22.33 -31.34 -5.88
C GLY A 477 22.26 -30.56 -4.56
N VAL A 478 21.11 -30.56 -3.88
CA VAL A 478 20.99 -30.06 -2.50
C VAL A 478 21.68 -31.02 -1.52
N ASP A 479 22.53 -30.48 -0.65
CA ASP A 479 23.30 -31.28 0.32
C ASP A 479 22.57 -31.47 1.65
N ARG A 480 21.70 -30.52 2.01
CA ARG A 480 21.00 -30.52 3.30
C ARG A 480 19.70 -29.74 3.23
N PHE A 481 18.74 -30.15 4.06
CA PHE A 481 17.45 -29.51 4.18
C PHE A 481 17.22 -28.96 5.59
N VAL A 482 16.58 -27.80 5.67
CA VAL A 482 16.12 -27.17 6.90
C VAL A 482 14.65 -26.81 6.72
N PHE A 483 13.78 -27.51 7.44
CA PHE A 483 12.34 -27.27 7.40
C PHE A 483 11.86 -26.52 8.64
N VAL A 484 10.86 -25.67 8.43
CA VAL A 484 10.00 -25.14 9.50
C VAL A 484 8.62 -25.73 9.33
N ASP A 485 8.24 -26.62 10.24
CA ASP A 485 6.88 -27.11 10.37
C ASP A 485 6.03 -26.08 11.15
N ASN A 486 4.94 -25.63 10.53
CA ASN A 486 3.98 -24.72 11.15
C ASN A 486 2.71 -25.47 11.60
N ASP A 487 2.89 -26.27 12.65
CA ASP A 487 1.83 -26.93 13.42
C ASP A 487 1.06 -27.98 12.58
N SER A 488 1.78 -28.81 11.81
CA SER A 488 1.17 -29.88 11.03
C SER A 488 0.40 -30.87 11.92
N SER A 489 -0.70 -31.38 11.39
CA SER A 489 -1.57 -32.37 12.01
C SER A 489 -1.55 -33.73 11.31
N ASP A 490 -0.81 -33.86 10.20
CA ASP A 490 -0.59 -35.10 9.47
C ASP A 490 0.82 -35.68 9.72
N ASP A 491 1.22 -36.68 8.91
CA ASP A 491 2.51 -37.36 9.02
C ASP A 491 3.72 -36.54 8.53
N THR A 492 3.57 -35.23 8.23
CA THR A 492 4.64 -34.36 7.70
C THR A 492 5.89 -34.41 8.58
N VAL A 493 5.73 -34.20 9.88
CA VAL A 493 6.86 -34.17 10.83
C VAL A 493 7.51 -35.55 10.94
N ALA A 494 6.71 -36.62 10.98
CA ALA A 494 7.23 -37.99 11.06
C ALA A 494 8.05 -38.34 9.81
N ALA A 495 7.54 -38.01 8.61
CA ALA A 495 8.23 -38.22 7.35
C ALA A 495 9.58 -37.47 7.30
N LEU A 496 9.61 -36.19 7.68
CA LEU A 496 10.86 -35.41 7.71
C LEU A 496 11.90 -35.97 8.69
N ARG A 497 11.46 -36.44 9.87
CA ARG A 497 12.35 -37.01 10.90
C ARG A 497 12.98 -38.35 10.53
N SER A 498 12.47 -39.01 9.50
CA SER A 498 13.06 -40.25 8.96
C SER A 498 14.30 -40.01 8.09
N CYS A 499 14.54 -38.75 7.69
CA CYS A 499 15.62 -38.38 6.76
C CYS A 499 16.87 -37.88 7.50
N SER A 500 18.04 -38.47 7.23
CA SER A 500 19.30 -38.12 7.91
C SER A 500 19.91 -36.78 7.50
N ASP A 501 19.53 -36.27 6.33
CA ASP A 501 19.97 -35.01 5.71
C ASP A 501 19.06 -33.81 6.05
N VAL A 502 18.09 -34.02 6.96
CA VAL A 502 17.05 -33.04 7.31
C VAL A 502 17.22 -32.50 8.73
N ILE A 503 17.04 -31.19 8.88
CA ILE A 503 16.84 -30.50 10.17
C ILE A 503 15.40 -30.00 10.23
N VAL A 504 14.71 -30.28 11.34
CA VAL A 504 13.32 -29.83 11.54
C VAL A 504 13.24 -28.84 12.68
N TYR A 505 12.60 -27.70 12.41
CA TYR A 505 12.10 -26.75 13.39
C TYR A 505 10.58 -26.81 13.42
N GLU A 506 9.98 -26.60 14.58
CA GLU A 506 8.53 -26.49 14.77
C GLU A 506 8.19 -25.13 15.37
N THR A 507 7.04 -24.55 15.01
CA THR A 507 6.52 -23.32 15.61
C THR A 507 4.99 -23.27 15.53
N ARG A 508 4.35 -22.66 16.55
CA ARG A 508 2.90 -22.36 16.59
C ARG A 508 2.59 -20.89 16.34
N GLU A 509 3.60 -20.10 16.00
CA GLU A 509 3.42 -18.71 15.61
C GLU A 509 2.55 -18.58 14.36
N ARG A 510 1.85 -17.45 14.28
CA ARG A 510 1.03 -17.09 13.12
C ARG A 510 1.88 -16.84 11.88
N TYR A 511 1.52 -17.50 10.79
CA TYR A 511 2.28 -17.43 9.53
C TYR A 511 2.31 -16.02 8.92
N ASP A 512 1.18 -15.31 8.89
CA ASP A 512 1.08 -13.92 8.41
C ASP A 512 1.94 -12.95 9.23
N LEU A 513 1.89 -13.07 10.56
CA LEU A 513 2.64 -12.17 11.46
C LEU A 513 4.17 -12.38 11.39
N SER A 514 4.62 -13.54 10.91
CA SER A 514 6.03 -13.83 10.65
C SER A 514 6.53 -13.31 9.29
N GLY A 515 5.68 -12.58 8.54
CA GLY A 515 5.99 -12.12 7.18
C GLY A 515 6.00 -13.26 6.18
N ALA A 516 4.96 -14.10 6.21
CA ALA A 516 4.86 -15.34 5.41
C ALA A 516 6.05 -16.28 5.66
N GLY A 517 6.35 -16.54 6.94
CA GLY A 517 7.42 -17.43 7.39
C GLY A 517 8.85 -16.91 7.18
N MET A 518 9.03 -15.76 6.51
CA MET A 518 10.36 -15.22 6.22
C MET A 518 11.12 -14.82 7.48
N ARG A 519 10.43 -14.52 8.58
CA ARG A 519 11.09 -14.30 9.88
C ARG A 519 11.85 -15.52 10.36
N TRP A 520 11.26 -16.70 10.21
CA TRP A 520 11.89 -17.96 10.55
C TRP A 520 13.02 -18.26 9.57
N MET A 521 12.79 -18.08 8.27
CA MET A 521 13.81 -18.32 7.24
C MET A 521 15.05 -17.46 7.42
N ASN A 522 14.89 -16.15 7.61
CA ASN A 522 16.03 -15.27 7.85
C ASN A 522 16.84 -15.68 9.09
N GLU A 523 16.19 -16.16 10.15
CA GLU A 523 16.88 -16.68 11.33
C GLU A 523 17.64 -17.98 11.02
N LEU A 524 17.00 -18.92 10.32
CA LEU A 524 17.58 -20.22 10.04
C LEU A 524 18.69 -20.13 8.98
N ILE A 525 18.58 -19.25 7.99
CA ILE A 525 19.66 -18.94 7.05
C ILE A 525 20.85 -18.34 7.79
N LYS A 526 20.63 -17.43 8.76
CA LYS A 526 21.70 -16.90 9.60
C LYS A 526 22.42 -18.01 10.38
N ARG A 527 21.67 -18.99 10.91
CA ARG A 527 22.21 -20.11 11.72
C ARG A 527 22.92 -21.17 10.86
N HIS A 528 22.30 -21.58 9.76
CA HIS A 528 22.70 -22.76 8.99
C HIS A 528 23.38 -22.42 7.67
N GLY A 529 23.08 -21.27 7.07
CA GLY A 529 23.46 -20.92 5.69
C GLY A 529 24.82 -20.24 5.51
N ARG A 530 25.51 -19.81 6.57
CA ARG A 530 26.77 -19.04 6.44
C ARG A 530 27.82 -19.79 5.59
N GLY A 531 28.26 -19.18 4.50
CA GLY A 531 29.24 -19.76 3.57
C GLY A 531 28.66 -20.78 2.58
N CYS A 532 27.33 -20.90 2.52
CA CYS A 532 26.60 -21.82 1.66
C CYS A 532 25.65 -21.06 0.75
N TRP A 533 25.28 -21.70 -0.36
CA TRP A 533 24.15 -21.24 -1.15
C TRP A 533 22.86 -21.71 -0.47
N CYS A 534 21.97 -20.76 -0.18
CA CYS A 534 20.72 -20.98 0.52
C CYS A 534 19.58 -20.95 -0.50
N LEU A 535 19.03 -22.12 -0.81
CA LEU A 535 17.86 -22.26 -1.65
C LEU A 535 16.62 -22.19 -0.78
N GLN A 536 15.72 -21.26 -1.01
CA GLN A 536 14.46 -21.13 -0.31
C GLN A 536 13.31 -21.31 -1.32
N ILE A 537 12.49 -22.33 -1.07
CA ILE A 537 11.47 -22.82 -2.02
C ILE A 537 10.33 -23.50 -1.25
N ASP A 538 9.11 -23.42 -1.79
CA ASP A 538 7.92 -24.05 -1.18
C ASP A 538 7.76 -25.51 -1.67
N ALA A 539 6.98 -26.33 -0.95
CA ALA A 539 6.89 -27.77 -1.22
C ALA A 539 6.17 -28.13 -2.54
N ASP A 540 5.44 -27.17 -3.10
CA ASP A 540 4.70 -27.22 -4.37
C ASP A 540 5.46 -26.53 -5.51
N GLU A 541 6.77 -26.35 -5.37
CA GLU A 541 7.60 -25.65 -6.34
C GLU A 541 8.79 -26.51 -6.80
N ALA A 542 9.11 -26.40 -8.09
CA ALA A 542 10.31 -26.98 -8.68
C ALA A 542 11.18 -25.87 -9.30
N LEU A 543 12.46 -25.84 -8.94
CA LEU A 543 13.43 -24.87 -9.47
C LEU A 543 14.02 -25.40 -10.78
N VAL A 544 13.85 -24.65 -11.86
CA VAL A 544 14.47 -24.91 -13.16
C VAL A 544 15.33 -23.73 -13.57
N PHE A 545 16.42 -23.99 -14.28
CA PHE A 545 17.38 -22.95 -14.69
C PHE A 545 18.08 -23.40 -15.98
N PRO A 546 18.73 -22.50 -16.73
CA PRO A 546 19.35 -22.88 -18.00
C PRO A 546 20.28 -24.09 -17.81
N ARG A 547 20.04 -25.16 -18.58
CA ARG A 547 20.80 -26.42 -18.52
C ARG A 547 20.69 -27.15 -17.17
N SER A 548 19.59 -26.97 -16.43
CA SER A 548 19.39 -27.59 -15.10
C SER A 548 19.50 -29.11 -15.10
N GLU A 549 19.11 -29.74 -16.21
CA GLU A 549 19.14 -31.17 -16.47
C GLU A 549 20.58 -31.68 -16.69
N GLU A 550 21.52 -30.80 -17.05
CA GLU A 550 22.91 -31.14 -17.37
C GLU A 550 23.88 -30.83 -16.22
N ILE A 551 23.81 -29.62 -15.67
CA ILE A 551 24.86 -29.11 -14.78
C ILE A 551 24.50 -29.19 -13.28
N GLY A 552 23.20 -29.35 -12.96
CA GLY A 552 22.68 -29.32 -11.60
C GLY A 552 22.99 -28.02 -10.84
N LEU A 553 22.55 -27.94 -9.58
CA LEU A 553 22.75 -26.76 -8.74
C LEU A 553 24.24 -26.50 -8.45
N ARG A 554 25.08 -27.54 -8.45
CA ARG A 554 26.53 -27.42 -8.26
C ARG A 554 27.19 -26.65 -9.41
N GLY A 555 26.74 -26.85 -10.66
CA GLY A 555 27.20 -26.06 -11.80
C GLY A 555 26.78 -24.60 -11.67
N LEU A 556 25.48 -24.35 -11.42
CA LEU A 556 24.95 -22.99 -11.25
C LEU A 556 25.67 -22.24 -10.12
N THR A 557 25.78 -22.83 -8.93
CA THR A 557 26.43 -22.18 -7.77
C THR A 557 27.93 -21.94 -7.96
N ARG A 558 28.62 -22.78 -8.75
CA ARG A 558 30.01 -22.52 -9.13
C ARG A 558 30.14 -21.27 -9.99
N TYR A 559 29.28 -21.13 -11.00
CA TYR A 559 29.22 -19.95 -11.85
C TYR A 559 28.98 -18.67 -11.03
N LEU A 560 27.94 -18.69 -10.19
CA LEU A 560 27.58 -17.56 -9.32
C LEU A 560 28.74 -17.18 -8.37
N SER A 561 29.42 -18.18 -7.79
CA SER A 561 30.56 -17.95 -6.91
C SER A 561 31.75 -17.34 -7.64
N GLY A 562 32.01 -17.78 -8.88
CA GLY A 562 33.07 -17.22 -9.73
C GLY A 562 32.84 -15.75 -10.06
N ARG A 563 31.59 -15.37 -10.27
CA ARG A 563 31.18 -13.98 -10.46
C ARG A 563 31.07 -13.18 -9.18
N ARG A 564 31.02 -13.85 -8.02
CA ARG A 564 30.75 -13.28 -6.67
C ARG A 564 29.32 -12.75 -6.52
N ASP A 565 28.37 -13.32 -7.26
CA ASP A 565 26.96 -12.96 -7.11
C ASP A 565 26.43 -13.42 -5.75
N GLU A 566 25.39 -12.75 -5.28
CA GLU A 566 24.84 -12.95 -3.93
C GLU A 566 23.38 -13.42 -3.96
N ALA A 567 22.70 -13.26 -5.08
CA ALA A 567 21.30 -13.62 -5.24
C ALA A 567 20.96 -13.95 -6.71
N VAL A 568 19.94 -14.78 -6.91
CA VAL A 568 19.42 -15.11 -8.24
C VAL A 568 17.92 -14.86 -8.28
N ALA A 569 17.47 -14.08 -9.28
CA ALA A 569 16.06 -13.81 -9.50
C ALA A 569 15.41 -14.93 -10.33
N ALA A 570 14.17 -15.25 -9.99
CA ALA A 570 13.37 -16.26 -10.63
C ALA A 570 12.05 -15.70 -11.13
N ILE A 571 11.65 -16.07 -12.35
CA ILE A 571 10.25 -15.94 -12.79
C ILE A 571 9.46 -17.13 -12.23
N VAL A 572 8.23 -16.90 -11.78
CA VAL A 572 7.33 -17.96 -11.33
C VAL A 572 6.36 -18.30 -12.47
N LEU A 573 6.34 -19.56 -12.87
CA LEU A 573 5.43 -20.10 -13.87
C LEU A 573 4.38 -20.95 -13.14
N ASP A 574 3.15 -20.44 -13.11
CA ASP A 574 2.03 -21.19 -12.54
C ASP A 574 1.65 -22.34 -13.47
N MET A 575 1.81 -23.55 -12.97
CA MET A 575 1.57 -24.79 -13.72
C MET A 575 0.11 -25.21 -13.60
N TYR A 576 -0.50 -25.61 -14.72
CA TYR A 576 -1.91 -26.01 -14.78
C TYR A 576 -2.15 -27.14 -15.79
N PRO A 577 -3.23 -27.93 -15.63
CA PRO A 577 -3.56 -29.01 -16.53
C PRO A 577 -4.29 -28.48 -17.77
N ALA A 578 -4.31 -29.25 -18.85
CA ALA A 578 -5.00 -28.81 -20.07
C ALA A 578 -6.52 -28.62 -19.88
N VAL A 579 -7.12 -29.40 -18.99
CA VAL A 579 -8.56 -29.37 -18.66
C VAL A 579 -8.76 -29.40 -17.16
N THR A 580 -9.92 -28.94 -16.68
CA THR A 580 -10.32 -29.10 -15.28
C THR A 580 -10.55 -30.59 -14.96
N SER A 581 -9.56 -31.24 -14.34
CA SER A 581 -9.65 -32.63 -13.89
C SER A 581 -9.09 -32.78 -12.47
N SER A 582 -9.67 -33.69 -11.70
CA SER A 582 -9.18 -34.10 -10.39
C SER A 582 -8.05 -35.12 -10.55
N SER A 583 -6.89 -34.64 -11.01
CA SER A 583 -5.66 -35.41 -11.05
C SER A 583 -4.77 -35.03 -9.88
N ASP A 584 -4.27 -36.03 -9.15
CA ASP A 584 -3.28 -35.84 -8.10
C ASP A 584 -1.84 -35.88 -8.64
N ASP A 585 -1.68 -36.22 -9.92
CA ASP A 585 -0.39 -36.32 -10.59
C ASP A 585 0.11 -34.93 -11.01
N VAL A 586 1.22 -34.50 -10.40
CA VAL A 586 1.95 -33.27 -10.75
C VAL A 586 2.31 -33.23 -12.23
N ALA A 587 2.57 -34.38 -12.87
CA ALA A 587 2.92 -34.44 -14.29
C ALA A 587 1.76 -34.02 -15.22
N SER A 588 0.50 -34.08 -14.74
CA SER A 588 -0.65 -33.59 -15.48
C SER A 588 -0.72 -32.05 -15.53
N PHE A 589 -0.02 -31.35 -14.64
CA PHE A 589 0.09 -29.90 -14.59
C PHE A 589 1.27 -29.45 -15.45
N SER A 590 1.13 -29.64 -16.76
CA SER A 590 2.22 -29.45 -17.72
C SER A 590 2.16 -28.12 -18.46
N CYS A 591 1.05 -27.39 -18.38
CA CYS A 591 0.89 -26.12 -19.09
C CYS A 591 1.25 -24.92 -18.21
N PHE A 592 1.75 -23.85 -18.84
CA PHE A 592 1.94 -22.53 -18.24
C PHE A 592 1.59 -21.44 -19.27
N ASP A 593 1.43 -20.20 -18.80
CA ASP A 593 1.22 -19.03 -19.65
C ASP A 593 2.56 -18.27 -19.80
N ASP A 594 2.94 -17.91 -21.03
CA ASP A 594 4.20 -17.21 -21.33
C ASP A 594 4.07 -15.69 -21.52
N ASP A 595 2.87 -15.14 -21.27
CA ASP A 595 2.56 -13.72 -21.40
C ASP A 595 2.71 -12.96 -20.06
N LEU A 596 3.97 -12.73 -19.70
CA LEU A 596 4.31 -12.03 -18.46
C LEU A 596 4.67 -10.55 -18.71
N ASP A 597 4.04 -9.68 -17.93
CA ASP A 597 4.39 -8.27 -17.87
C ASP A 597 5.56 -8.08 -16.90
N VAL A 598 6.76 -7.80 -17.41
CA VAL A 598 7.98 -7.60 -16.60
C VAL A 598 8.37 -6.12 -16.53
N TYR A 599 8.49 -5.58 -15.31
CA TYR A 599 8.84 -4.19 -15.05
C TYR A 599 10.07 -4.06 -14.14
N ALA A 600 10.82 -2.97 -14.28
CA ALA A 600 11.81 -2.60 -13.29
C ALA A 600 11.16 -2.02 -12.02
N THR A 601 11.83 -2.12 -10.88
CA THR A 601 11.38 -1.58 -9.59
C THR A 601 12.53 -1.04 -8.76
N SER A 602 12.23 -0.24 -7.73
CA SER A 602 13.20 0.39 -6.83
C SER A 602 13.75 -0.55 -5.74
N VAL A 603 13.23 -1.78 -5.63
CA VAL A 603 13.61 -2.75 -4.59
C VAL A 603 14.20 -4.01 -5.21
N CYS A 604 15.32 -4.50 -4.66
CA CYS A 604 15.99 -5.73 -5.09
C CYS A 604 15.01 -6.93 -5.10
N PRO A 605 14.90 -7.70 -6.20
CA PRO A 605 15.85 -7.86 -7.31
C PRO A 605 15.71 -6.86 -8.47
N TYR A 606 15.07 -5.70 -8.24
CA TYR A 606 14.90 -4.59 -9.18
C TYR A 606 14.04 -4.92 -10.40
N ARG A 607 13.31 -6.03 -10.32
CA ARG A 607 12.32 -6.47 -11.30
C ARG A 607 11.09 -7.05 -10.62
N GLU A 608 9.95 -6.91 -11.27
CA GLU A 608 8.66 -7.48 -10.91
C GLU A 608 8.03 -8.08 -12.17
N ALA A 609 7.29 -9.18 -12.02
CA ALA A 609 6.53 -9.79 -13.11
C ALA A 609 5.09 -10.02 -12.65
N PHE A 610 4.14 -9.84 -13.56
CA PHE A 610 2.71 -10.05 -13.34
C PHE A 610 2.09 -10.74 -14.57
N GLY A 611 0.89 -11.29 -14.43
CA GLY A 611 0.16 -11.94 -15.51
C GLY A 611 -0.17 -13.39 -15.22
N GLY A 612 -0.06 -14.24 -16.24
CA GLY A 612 -0.24 -15.68 -16.15
C GLY A 612 -1.66 -16.15 -15.84
N VAL A 613 -1.78 -17.45 -15.61
CA VAL A 613 -3.07 -18.16 -15.51
C VAL A 613 -3.95 -17.65 -14.38
N ARG A 614 -3.36 -17.22 -13.26
CA ARG A 614 -4.11 -16.70 -12.11
C ARG A 614 -4.78 -15.35 -12.40
N ARG A 615 -4.15 -14.49 -13.22
CA ARG A 615 -4.80 -13.28 -13.71
C ARG A 615 -5.90 -13.63 -14.71
N ARG A 616 -5.60 -14.51 -15.68
CA ARG A 616 -6.52 -14.92 -16.74
C ARG A 616 -7.79 -15.59 -16.23
N LEU A 617 -7.67 -16.54 -15.30
CA LEU A 617 -8.79 -17.33 -14.80
C LEU A 617 -9.49 -16.70 -13.60
N PHE A 618 -8.76 -16.01 -12.72
CA PHE A 618 -9.30 -15.56 -11.42
C PHE A 618 -9.33 -14.04 -11.26
N GLY A 619 -8.74 -13.28 -12.20
CA GLY A 619 -8.60 -11.83 -12.11
C GLY A 619 -7.73 -11.37 -10.94
N THR A 620 -6.81 -12.22 -10.50
CA THR A 620 -5.87 -11.93 -9.39
C THR A 620 -4.56 -11.36 -9.91
N TYR A 621 -3.80 -10.69 -9.05
CA TYR A 621 -2.58 -9.96 -9.42
C TYR A 621 -1.37 -10.45 -8.61
N PRO A 622 -0.99 -11.74 -8.71
CA PRO A 622 0.15 -12.27 -7.98
C PRO A 622 1.47 -11.68 -8.51
N LEU A 623 2.45 -11.54 -7.63
CA LEU A 623 3.81 -11.24 -8.06
C LEU A 623 4.50 -12.53 -8.50
N LEU A 624 4.89 -12.59 -9.76
CA LEU A 624 5.51 -13.75 -10.41
C LEU A 624 7.04 -13.64 -10.48
N ILE A 625 7.65 -12.97 -9.48
CA ILE A 625 9.10 -12.91 -9.29
C ILE A 625 9.44 -13.37 -7.88
N ASN A 626 10.43 -14.24 -7.75
CA ASN A 626 11.02 -14.67 -6.48
C ASN A 626 12.55 -14.56 -6.52
N VAL A 627 13.18 -14.68 -5.35
CA VAL A 627 14.63 -14.82 -5.19
C VAL A 627 14.90 -16.13 -4.45
N PRO A 628 14.89 -17.28 -5.14
CA PRO A 628 15.00 -18.58 -4.49
C PRO A 628 16.41 -18.86 -3.96
N LEU A 629 17.46 -18.26 -4.53
CA LEU A 629 18.83 -18.61 -4.20
C LEU A 629 19.60 -17.38 -3.72
N ILE A 630 20.12 -17.42 -2.49
CA ILE A 630 20.96 -16.36 -1.91
C ILE A 630 22.25 -16.92 -1.30
N LEU A 631 23.32 -16.14 -1.28
CA LEU A 631 24.57 -16.51 -0.62
C LEU A 631 24.45 -16.29 0.89
N GLY A 632 24.52 -17.33 1.69
CA GLY A 632 24.39 -17.19 3.13
C GLY A 632 25.60 -16.48 3.74
N GLY A 633 25.35 -15.40 4.49
CA GLY A 633 26.37 -14.57 5.12
C GLY A 633 26.67 -13.24 4.40
N SER A 634 26.09 -12.99 3.23
CA SER A 634 26.22 -11.74 2.44
C SER A 634 25.38 -10.55 2.94
N GLN A 635 24.90 -10.59 4.19
CA GLN A 635 23.92 -9.63 4.74
C GLN A 635 22.57 -9.55 4.01
N VAL A 636 22.35 -10.34 2.95
CA VAL A 636 21.09 -10.43 2.22
C VAL A 636 19.98 -11.01 3.11
N LYS A 637 18.81 -10.37 3.10
CA LYS A 637 17.64 -10.76 3.89
C LYS A 637 16.38 -10.69 3.05
N TYR A 638 15.47 -11.63 3.24
CA TYR A 638 14.12 -11.54 2.71
C TYR A 638 13.32 -10.45 3.43
N LEU A 639 12.67 -9.57 2.67
CA LEU A 639 11.94 -8.41 3.21
C LEU A 639 10.43 -8.56 3.09
N MET A 640 9.95 -9.00 1.92
CA MET A 640 8.52 -9.16 1.64
C MET A 640 8.33 -10.48 0.89
N GLY A 641 7.97 -11.53 1.63
CA GLY A 641 8.02 -12.90 1.11
C GLY A 641 9.38 -13.18 0.44
N ARG A 642 9.33 -13.96 -0.62
CA ARG A 642 10.49 -14.33 -1.45
C ARG A 642 10.71 -13.36 -2.61
N HIS A 643 9.82 -12.38 -2.73
CA HIS A 643 9.71 -11.43 -3.83
C HIS A 643 10.75 -10.32 -3.77
N ARG A 644 11.02 -9.83 -2.56
CA ARG A 644 11.91 -8.68 -2.33
C ARG A 644 12.90 -8.99 -1.24
N ILE A 645 14.17 -8.68 -1.52
CA ILE A 645 15.29 -8.85 -0.61
C ILE A 645 15.94 -7.49 -0.31
N SER A 646 16.77 -7.44 0.73
CA SER A 646 17.72 -6.34 0.88
C SER A 646 18.68 -6.29 -0.32
N PRO A 647 19.42 -5.20 -0.53
CA PRO A 647 20.37 -5.09 -1.63
C PRO A 647 21.29 -6.30 -1.69
N ALA A 648 21.52 -6.74 -2.92
CA ALA A 648 22.40 -7.84 -3.25
C ALA A 648 22.94 -7.60 -4.66
N ARG A 649 24.08 -8.22 -4.95
CA ARG A 649 24.51 -8.43 -6.33
C ARG A 649 23.72 -9.57 -6.97
N VAL A 650 22.77 -9.20 -7.82
CA VAL A 650 21.90 -10.14 -8.51
C VAL A 650 22.58 -10.65 -9.77
N SER A 651 22.55 -11.97 -9.95
CA SER A 651 23.09 -12.68 -11.12
C SER A 651 22.52 -12.17 -12.45
N ASP A 652 23.34 -12.22 -13.50
CA ASP A 652 22.91 -11.98 -14.87
C ASP A 652 22.12 -13.17 -15.43
N VAL A 653 22.40 -14.40 -15.00
CA VAL A 653 21.54 -15.56 -15.25
C VAL A 653 20.29 -15.50 -14.37
N THR A 654 19.13 -15.78 -14.96
CA THR A 654 17.87 -15.95 -14.23
C THR A 654 17.43 -17.41 -14.19
N VAL A 655 16.56 -17.72 -13.24
CA VAL A 655 15.98 -19.07 -13.07
C VAL A 655 14.45 -18.98 -13.16
N ALA A 656 13.77 -20.12 -13.09
CA ALA A 656 12.33 -20.17 -13.00
C ALA A 656 11.89 -21.14 -11.93
N ILE A 657 10.70 -20.87 -11.38
CA ILE A 657 10.03 -21.74 -10.43
C ILE A 657 8.76 -22.23 -11.11
N LEU A 658 8.65 -23.54 -11.31
CA LEU A 658 7.40 -24.18 -11.71
C LEU A 658 6.55 -24.32 -10.44
N HIS A 659 5.43 -23.60 -10.38
CA HIS A 659 4.61 -23.46 -9.19
C HIS A 659 3.27 -24.17 -9.38
N TYR A 660 3.03 -25.22 -8.60
CA TYR A 660 1.88 -26.12 -8.75
C TYR A 660 0.68 -25.69 -7.88
N HIS A 661 0.40 -24.39 -7.80
CA HIS A 661 -0.69 -23.85 -7.00
C HIS A 661 -2.06 -24.42 -7.40
N LEU A 662 -2.31 -24.56 -8.70
CA LEU A 662 -3.61 -25.04 -9.20
C LEU A 662 -3.87 -26.51 -8.82
N LEU A 663 -2.84 -27.26 -8.41
CA LEU A 663 -3.03 -28.60 -7.87
C LEU A 663 -3.88 -28.55 -6.59
N TYR A 664 -3.66 -27.56 -5.71
CA TYR A 664 -4.48 -27.40 -4.49
C TYR A 664 -5.93 -27.05 -4.78
N LEU A 665 -6.15 -26.43 -5.93
CA LEU A 665 -7.44 -25.93 -6.35
C LEU A 665 -8.27 -26.99 -7.07
N LEU A 666 -7.63 -27.90 -7.82
CA LEU A 666 -8.30 -28.86 -8.70
C LEU A 666 -8.27 -30.31 -8.18
N SER A 667 -7.35 -30.67 -7.28
CA SER A 667 -7.28 -32.01 -6.70
C SER A 667 -8.17 -32.13 -5.46
N ASP A 668 -8.98 -33.20 -5.43
CA ASP A 668 -9.79 -33.57 -4.27
C ASP A 668 -8.91 -33.91 -3.05
N ALA A 669 -7.73 -34.51 -3.27
CA ALA A 669 -6.79 -34.84 -2.21
C ALA A 669 -6.21 -33.60 -1.51
N TYR A 670 -6.12 -32.45 -2.21
CA TYR A 670 -5.55 -31.20 -1.69
C TYR A 670 -6.58 -30.14 -1.29
N ARG A 671 -7.86 -30.30 -1.67
CA ARG A 671 -8.94 -29.34 -1.39
C ARG A 671 -9.15 -29.05 0.10
N SER A 672 -9.03 -30.07 0.95
CA SER A 672 -9.15 -29.90 2.42
C SER A 672 -8.05 -29.00 3.00
N ARG A 673 -6.86 -28.96 2.39
CA ARG A 673 -5.75 -28.09 2.82
C ARG A 673 -5.98 -26.64 2.45
N LEU A 674 -6.54 -26.41 1.26
CA LEU A 674 -6.94 -25.07 0.84
C LEU A 674 -8.00 -24.51 1.78
N GLN A 675 -8.97 -25.35 2.18
CA GLN A 675 -9.98 -24.98 3.17
C GLN A 675 -9.36 -24.69 4.54
N ASP A 676 -8.45 -25.53 5.07
CA ASP A 676 -7.70 -25.25 6.32
C ASP A 676 -6.94 -23.91 6.25
N ALA A 677 -6.30 -23.62 5.11
CA ALA A 677 -5.57 -22.38 4.91
C ALA A 677 -6.48 -21.14 4.84
N ILE A 678 -7.70 -21.28 4.33
CA ILE A 678 -8.74 -20.24 4.31
C ILE A 678 -9.29 -20.06 5.73
N ASP A 679 -9.72 -21.13 6.38
CA ASP A 679 -10.36 -21.14 7.71
C ASP A 679 -9.43 -20.56 8.79
N ARG A 680 -8.12 -20.82 8.71
CA ARG A 680 -7.15 -20.25 9.65
C ARG A 680 -6.95 -18.73 9.46
N GLY A 681 -7.25 -18.18 8.28
CA GLY A 681 -7.11 -16.74 8.01
C GLY A 681 -5.70 -16.15 8.10
N GLN A 682 -4.64 -16.98 8.23
CA GLN A 682 -3.26 -16.53 8.48
C GLN A 682 -2.48 -16.16 7.21
N HIS A 683 -3.17 -15.76 6.14
CA HIS A 683 -2.56 -15.42 4.86
C HIS A 683 -3.20 -14.15 4.28
N SER A 684 -3.24 -13.05 5.04
CA SER A 684 -4.11 -11.89 4.79
C SER A 684 -4.35 -11.47 3.31
N GLY A 685 -3.31 -11.44 2.47
CA GLY A 685 -3.45 -11.17 1.02
C GLY A 685 -3.77 -12.42 0.18
N ALA A 686 -3.02 -13.52 0.38
CA ALA A 686 -3.27 -14.77 -0.34
C ALA A 686 -4.61 -15.43 0.02
N SER A 687 -5.24 -15.09 1.14
CA SER A 687 -6.60 -15.50 1.51
C SER A 687 -7.66 -14.83 0.64
N VAL A 688 -7.42 -13.61 0.13
CA VAL A 688 -8.28 -12.97 -0.87
C VAL A 688 -8.13 -13.68 -2.21
N GLU A 689 -6.88 -13.86 -2.66
CA GLU A 689 -6.55 -14.58 -3.89
C GLU A 689 -7.18 -15.98 -3.91
N ARG A 690 -6.91 -16.79 -2.88
CA ARG A 690 -7.41 -18.17 -2.77
C ARG A 690 -8.94 -18.25 -2.79
N ARG A 691 -9.64 -17.37 -2.07
CA ARG A 691 -11.11 -17.35 -2.10
C ARG A 691 -11.63 -17.03 -3.50
N ARG A 692 -11.04 -16.05 -4.19
CA ARG A 692 -11.39 -15.74 -5.59
C ARG A 692 -11.13 -16.92 -6.52
N SER A 693 -10.01 -17.61 -6.35
CA SER A 693 -9.70 -18.81 -7.13
C SER A 693 -10.72 -19.93 -6.88
N VAL A 694 -11.09 -20.19 -5.62
CA VAL A 694 -12.12 -21.17 -5.25
C VAL A 694 -13.47 -20.80 -5.84
N ASP A 695 -13.90 -19.54 -5.69
CA ASP A 695 -15.19 -19.04 -6.19
C ASP A 695 -15.25 -19.17 -7.73
N ALA A 696 -14.19 -18.76 -8.43
CA ALA A 696 -14.11 -18.87 -9.88
C ALA A 696 -14.19 -20.32 -10.35
N LEU A 697 -13.45 -21.23 -9.72
CA LEU A 697 -13.47 -22.66 -10.07
C LEU A 697 -14.80 -23.33 -9.77
N ALA A 698 -15.52 -22.90 -8.73
CA ALA A 698 -16.85 -23.41 -8.42
C ALA A 698 -17.87 -23.12 -9.54
N THR A 699 -17.60 -22.12 -10.38
CA THR A 699 -18.43 -21.77 -11.55
C THR A 699 -17.99 -22.45 -12.85
N MET A 700 -16.84 -23.14 -12.87
CA MET A 700 -16.31 -23.80 -14.06
C MET A 700 -16.96 -25.18 -14.30
N GLU A 701 -17.12 -25.54 -15.57
CA GLU A 701 -17.60 -26.87 -15.94
C GLU A 701 -16.53 -27.94 -15.69
N LYS A 702 -16.97 -29.19 -15.43
CA LYS A 702 -16.05 -30.33 -15.40
C LYS A 702 -15.47 -30.54 -16.80
N GLN A 703 -14.16 -30.80 -16.87
CA GLN A 703 -13.40 -30.95 -18.13
C GLN A 703 -13.40 -29.71 -19.03
N GLN A 704 -13.69 -28.52 -18.48
CA GLN A 704 -13.50 -27.27 -19.19
C GLN A 704 -12.02 -27.10 -19.58
N SER A 705 -11.77 -26.73 -20.84
CA SER A 705 -10.40 -26.42 -21.31
C SER A 705 -9.85 -25.22 -20.56
N LEU A 706 -8.64 -25.38 -20.01
CA LEU A 706 -7.84 -24.28 -19.44
C LEU A 706 -6.79 -23.77 -20.43
N VAL A 707 -6.55 -24.50 -21.51
CA VAL A 707 -5.64 -24.10 -22.60
C VAL A 707 -6.26 -22.97 -23.42
N HIS A 708 -5.43 -22.00 -23.81
CA HIS A 708 -5.75 -20.93 -24.73
C HIS A 708 -4.55 -20.59 -25.63
N ALA A 709 -4.65 -19.52 -26.42
CA ALA A 709 -3.63 -19.14 -27.39
C ALA A 709 -2.22 -18.89 -26.82
N LYS A 710 -2.06 -18.51 -25.54
CA LYS A 710 -0.74 -18.31 -24.88
C LYS A 710 -0.33 -19.46 -23.97
N SER A 711 -1.08 -20.55 -23.97
CA SER A 711 -0.75 -21.74 -23.19
C SER A 711 0.39 -22.52 -23.85
N VAL A 712 1.39 -22.88 -23.05
CA VAL A 712 2.58 -23.62 -23.47
C VAL A 712 2.74 -24.84 -22.58
N SER A 713 2.95 -26.02 -23.18
CA SER A 713 3.36 -27.21 -22.42
C SER A 713 4.86 -27.16 -22.14
N TYR A 714 5.23 -27.32 -20.87
CA TYR A 714 6.61 -27.38 -20.41
C TYR A 714 7.28 -28.67 -20.89
N VAL A 715 8.47 -28.52 -21.50
CA VAL A 715 9.27 -29.62 -22.03
C VAL A 715 10.65 -29.67 -21.36
N SER A 716 11.35 -28.54 -21.26
CA SER A 716 12.72 -28.49 -20.72
C SER A 716 13.14 -27.07 -20.33
N SER A 717 14.26 -26.94 -19.61
CA SER A 717 14.84 -25.63 -19.31
C SER A 717 15.27 -24.86 -20.58
N SER A 718 15.79 -25.55 -21.61
CA SER A 718 16.17 -24.93 -22.89
C SER A 718 14.99 -24.27 -23.60
N GLN A 719 13.80 -24.89 -23.54
CA GLN A 719 12.57 -24.30 -24.06
C GLN A 719 12.26 -22.95 -23.42
N LEU A 720 12.51 -22.80 -22.10
CA LEU A 720 12.28 -21.54 -21.40
C LEU A 720 13.29 -20.45 -21.78
N VAL A 721 14.53 -20.84 -22.12
CA VAL A 721 15.54 -19.92 -22.68
C VAL A 721 15.12 -19.44 -24.07
N GLU A 722 14.72 -20.36 -24.95
CA GLU A 722 14.26 -20.04 -26.31
C GLU A 722 13.05 -19.10 -26.32
N ARG A 723 12.18 -19.21 -25.31
CA ARG A 723 11.02 -18.32 -25.11
C ARG A 723 11.35 -17.00 -24.41
N GLY A 724 12.60 -16.79 -23.99
CA GLY A 724 13.03 -15.57 -23.29
C GLY A 724 12.54 -15.46 -21.84
N LEU A 725 12.03 -16.54 -21.25
CA LEU A 725 11.62 -16.60 -19.84
C LEU A 725 12.82 -16.81 -18.92
N LEU A 726 13.86 -17.48 -19.42
CA LEU A 726 15.16 -17.58 -18.76
C LEU A 726 16.20 -16.78 -19.51
N ARG A 727 17.01 -16.00 -18.78
CA ARG A 727 18.15 -15.29 -19.31
C ARG A 727 19.43 -16.06 -18.99
N THR A 728 20.27 -16.23 -20.00
CA THR A 728 21.64 -16.76 -19.89
C THR A 728 22.66 -15.66 -20.21
N SER A 729 23.95 -15.98 -20.12
CA SER A 729 25.04 -15.14 -20.56
C SER A 729 26.09 -15.97 -21.33
N PRO A 730 26.89 -15.35 -22.22
CA PRO A 730 27.96 -16.07 -22.93
C PRO A 730 28.95 -16.78 -22.00
N GLU A 731 29.21 -16.20 -20.82
CA GLU A 731 30.09 -16.79 -19.80
C GLU A 731 29.48 -18.05 -19.19
N TYR A 732 28.16 -18.07 -18.98
CA TYR A 732 27.44 -19.21 -18.44
C TYR A 732 27.36 -20.35 -19.46
N ASP A 733 27.07 -20.02 -20.71
CA ASP A 733 26.92 -21.02 -21.78
C ASP A 733 28.24 -21.70 -22.14
N ALA A 734 29.39 -21.07 -21.85
CA ALA A 734 30.72 -21.60 -22.09
C ALA A 734 31.23 -22.59 -21.01
N MET A 735 30.53 -22.72 -19.89
CA MET A 735 30.86 -23.67 -18.80
C MET A 735 30.41 -25.10 -19.13
#